data_AF-A0A3E2NHM8-F1
#
_entry.id   AF-A0A3E2NHM8-F1
#
_cell.length_a   1.000
_cell.length_b   1.000
_cell.length_c   1.000
_cell.angle_alpha   90.00
_cell.angle_beta   90.00
_cell.angle_gamma   90.00
#
_symmetry.space_group_name_H-M   'P 1'
#
loop_
_entity.id
_entity.type
_entity.pdbx_description
1 polymer ?
#
loop_
_entity_poly.entity_id
_entity_poly.type
_entity_poly.pdbx_seq_one_letter_code
_entity_poly.pdbx_strand_id
1 'polypeptide(L)'
;MILRPGTFLQDRYEILEQIGSGGMSDVYKALCHKLNRLVAIKVLKEEFSSDSNFVGKFKMEAQSAARLSHPNIVNIYDVVDEGDLHFIVMELIEGITLKNYIMKKGCLDIKEAIGIAMQVAQGIAAAHEQGIIHRDIKPQNIIIARDGKVKVADFGIARAASSQTMSATAVGSVHYISPEQARGGYSDVRSDIYSLGITLYEMVAGRVPFQGDNTVTVALAHLESVITPPSYFNEMIPVALENIILKSTEKKPEYRYGNMYEVISDLRKALVNPNGDFVQNHPPVDDSQTVIIGKPELEQIRSGRKPQNEQPVKRPAQGKEYGQKYQPSSKYEEQPGPGRNRRNNTDEDINPKIEKLLTAAGVVTAIIIVIILAIVFSKVGGLFRSGSGKESVSTTAASTEETLSDKKVKMPDVSGLDSETAEKKLKDSGDLYMKISEYEYSDTVNKGDVISQDPKADTVVDKYSAVYVVISNGPEKAAIDLKKLGLESMDTASAKSLLEGKGLVVNVEQKNSDTVTAGNVVSYSPGEAKEGETVTLYSSSGPTLVNPVVVPNLAGQTQEVAVEMLADVGLVQGTVTEASSETVARGNIISQSATPGSQVESGTAVNFVISTGNGQESKYKYLASIDKSFSLQNIIGPGSGSTQLTLKIQLRQSVNGQDTVRELMGPVTLKGDQMLPVSFKNIEGAYNVTSGSVEIVNVDTGEVVNSYAITFVAVPQS
;
A
#
# COMPACT_ATOMS: atom_id res chain seq x y z
N MET A 1 19.07 16.22 -21.11
CA MET A 1 20.51 16.47 -20.96
C MET A 1 21.03 15.68 -19.76
N ILE A 2 22.00 14.78 -19.97
CA ILE A 2 22.68 14.05 -18.86
C ILE A 2 23.97 14.80 -18.53
N LEU A 3 24.10 15.29 -17.30
CA LEU A 3 25.33 15.93 -16.83
C LEU A 3 26.38 14.87 -16.49
N ARG A 4 27.61 15.05 -16.98
CA ARG A 4 28.72 14.11 -16.76
C ARG A 4 29.59 14.56 -15.58
N PRO A 5 30.26 13.63 -14.87
CA PRO A 5 31.30 13.97 -13.90
C PRO A 5 32.32 14.96 -14.48
N GLY A 6 32.67 15.99 -13.72
CA GLY A 6 33.54 17.09 -14.14
C GLY A 6 32.84 18.23 -14.89
N THR A 7 31.52 18.14 -15.14
CA THR A 7 30.74 19.27 -15.67
C THR A 7 30.58 20.34 -14.58
N PHE A 8 30.82 21.61 -14.93
CA PHE A 8 30.63 22.75 -14.04
C PHE A 8 29.32 23.46 -14.35
N LEU A 9 28.53 23.73 -13.31
CA LEU A 9 27.34 24.59 -13.39
C LEU A 9 27.66 25.94 -12.74
N GLN A 10 27.39 27.03 -13.48
CA GLN A 10 27.69 28.42 -13.10
C GLN A 10 29.14 28.64 -12.62
N ASP A 11 30.10 27.88 -13.16
CA ASP A 11 31.50 27.86 -12.71
C ASP A 11 31.68 27.67 -11.19
N ARG A 12 30.66 27.10 -10.52
CA ARG A 12 30.58 27.01 -9.05
C ARG A 12 30.38 25.58 -8.57
N TYR A 13 29.54 24.83 -9.27
CA TYR A 13 29.16 23.49 -8.86
C TYR A 13 29.74 22.46 -9.81
N GLU A 14 30.70 21.68 -9.35
CA GLU A 14 31.27 20.58 -10.12
C GLU A 14 30.45 19.31 -9.88
N ILE A 15 29.86 18.75 -10.93
CA ILE A 15 29.14 17.48 -10.88
C ILE A 15 30.13 16.34 -10.65
N LEU A 16 29.89 15.52 -9.63
CA LEU A 16 30.75 14.38 -9.29
C LEU A 16 30.15 13.06 -9.77
N GLU A 17 28.88 12.82 -9.46
CA GLU A 17 28.17 11.59 -9.81
C GLU A 17 26.65 11.81 -9.79
N GLN A 18 25.91 11.02 -10.54
CA GLN A 18 24.45 10.96 -10.44
C GLN A 18 24.07 10.04 -9.27
N ILE A 19 23.25 10.54 -8.35
CA ILE A 19 22.83 9.81 -7.14
C ILE A 19 21.34 9.44 -7.14
N GLY A 20 20.57 9.95 -8.10
CA GLY A 20 19.18 9.60 -8.29
C GLY A 20 18.65 10.00 -9.66
N SER A 21 17.60 9.33 -10.10
CA SER A 21 16.82 9.69 -11.27
C SER A 21 15.34 9.51 -10.94
N GLY A 22 14.53 10.51 -11.22
CA GLY A 22 13.08 10.48 -11.05
C GLY A 22 12.36 10.67 -12.39
N GLY A 23 11.04 10.79 -12.36
CA GLY A 23 10.24 11.07 -13.57
C GLY A 23 10.66 12.38 -14.23
N MET A 24 10.61 13.48 -13.47
CA MET A 24 10.81 14.85 -14.00
C MET A 24 12.24 15.40 -13.85
N SER A 25 13.08 14.80 -13.03
CA SER A 25 14.37 15.39 -12.64
C SER A 25 15.40 14.32 -12.31
N ASP A 26 16.67 14.66 -12.52
CA ASP A 26 17.81 13.87 -12.07
C ASP A 26 18.49 14.55 -10.89
N VAL A 27 19.04 13.76 -9.96
CA VAL A 27 19.72 14.27 -8.77
C VAL A 27 21.19 13.88 -8.82
N TYR A 28 22.06 14.87 -8.69
CA TYR A 28 23.51 14.73 -8.76
C TYR A 28 24.16 15.13 -7.45
N LYS A 29 25.23 14.45 -7.08
CA LYS A 29 26.17 14.94 -6.06
C LYS A 29 27.14 15.89 -6.73
N ALA A 30 27.36 17.03 -6.11
CA ALA A 30 28.26 18.06 -6.63
C ALA A 30 29.11 18.70 -5.52
N LEU A 31 30.28 19.24 -5.91
CA LEU A 31 31.12 20.05 -5.06
C LEU A 31 30.87 21.53 -5.35
N CYS A 32 30.39 22.27 -4.35
CA CYS A 32 30.30 23.73 -4.42
C CYS A 32 31.66 24.34 -4.06
N HIS A 33 32.43 24.75 -5.07
CA HIS A 33 33.80 25.29 -4.90
C HIS A 33 33.83 26.59 -4.10
N LYS A 34 32.81 27.45 -4.22
CA LYS A 34 32.75 28.74 -3.50
C LYS A 34 32.64 28.58 -1.98
N LEU A 35 31.98 27.53 -1.51
CA LEU A 35 31.76 27.24 -0.09
C LEU A 35 32.53 26.01 0.38
N ASN A 36 33.32 25.40 -0.51
CA ASN A 36 34.04 24.14 -0.34
C ASN A 36 33.23 23.05 0.39
N ARG A 37 32.04 22.73 -0.15
CA ARG A 37 31.12 21.75 0.45
C ARG A 37 30.44 20.89 -0.59
N LEU A 38 30.13 19.65 -0.21
CA LEU A 38 29.29 18.76 -0.99
C LEU A 38 27.81 19.19 -0.89
N VAL A 39 27.12 19.11 -2.02
CA VAL A 39 25.69 19.43 -2.18
C VAL A 39 25.02 18.41 -3.09
N ALA A 40 23.70 18.32 -3.00
CA ALA A 40 22.88 17.62 -3.97
C ALA A 40 22.26 18.64 -4.93
N ILE A 41 22.23 18.34 -6.22
CA ILE A 41 21.68 19.21 -7.26
C ILE A 41 20.61 18.44 -8.01
N LYS A 42 19.36 18.89 -7.89
CA LYS A 42 18.22 18.36 -8.65
C LYS A 42 18.02 19.18 -9.90
N VAL A 43 18.23 18.55 -11.05
CA VAL A 43 18.18 19.17 -12.38
C VAL A 43 16.92 18.70 -13.09
N LEU A 44 16.15 19.63 -13.63
CA LEU A 44 14.96 19.31 -14.41
C LEU A 44 15.39 18.65 -15.73
N LYS A 45 14.71 17.57 -16.12
CA LYS A 45 15.01 16.91 -17.41
C LYS A 45 14.63 17.81 -18.57
N GLU A 46 15.35 17.65 -19.68
CA GLU A 46 15.21 18.47 -20.89
C GLU A 46 13.79 18.43 -21.46
N GLU A 47 13.12 17.28 -21.40
CA GLU A 47 11.72 17.09 -21.80
C GLU A 47 10.71 17.95 -21.03
N PHE A 48 11.07 18.45 -19.84
CA PHE A 48 10.25 19.38 -19.05
C PHE A 48 10.82 20.81 -19.00
N SER A 49 12.03 21.03 -19.51
CA SER A 49 12.73 22.33 -19.42
C SER A 49 12.14 23.40 -20.33
N SER A 50 11.52 23.01 -21.44
CA SER A 50 10.89 23.94 -22.39
C SER A 50 9.47 24.33 -22.02
N ASP A 51 8.81 23.58 -21.12
CA ASP A 51 7.45 23.90 -20.67
C ASP A 51 7.48 24.94 -19.54
N SER A 52 7.19 26.19 -19.90
CA SER A 52 7.09 27.32 -18.98
C SER A 52 6.16 27.09 -17.78
N ASN A 53 5.11 26.27 -17.91
CA ASN A 53 4.23 25.93 -16.79
C ASN A 53 4.92 24.99 -15.80
N PHE A 54 5.63 23.97 -16.29
CA PHE A 54 6.40 23.07 -15.44
C PHE A 54 7.54 23.80 -14.75
N VAL A 55 8.30 24.58 -15.51
CA VAL A 55 9.42 25.37 -15.00
C VAL A 55 8.95 26.38 -13.95
N GLY A 56 7.85 27.10 -14.21
CA GLY A 56 7.27 28.06 -13.26
C GLY A 56 6.87 27.41 -11.94
N LYS A 57 6.27 26.22 -11.99
CA LYS A 57 5.87 25.47 -10.78
C LYS A 57 7.07 24.87 -10.04
N PHE A 58 8.03 24.30 -10.76
CA PHE A 58 9.30 23.81 -10.22
C PHE A 58 10.02 24.90 -9.40
N LYS A 59 10.05 26.13 -9.92
CA LYS A 59 10.64 27.29 -9.23
C LYS A 59 9.83 27.72 -8.01
N MET A 60 8.52 27.90 -8.17
CA MET A 60 7.65 28.39 -7.09
C MET A 60 7.73 27.49 -5.85
N GLU A 61 7.84 26.19 -6.09
CA GLU A 61 7.94 25.18 -5.06
C GLU A 61 9.30 25.19 -4.36
N ALA A 62 10.40 25.20 -5.12
CA ALA A 62 11.74 25.31 -4.58
C ALA A 62 11.91 26.58 -3.75
N GLN A 63 11.36 27.70 -4.21
CA GLN A 63 11.39 28.99 -3.50
C GLN A 63 10.55 28.98 -2.22
N SER A 64 9.44 28.24 -2.20
CA SER A 64 8.62 28.07 -0.99
C SER A 64 9.38 27.25 0.04
N ALA A 65 9.94 26.10 -0.37
CA ALA A 65 10.72 25.23 0.50
C ALA A 65 12.06 25.84 0.94
N ALA A 66 12.67 26.75 0.18
CA ALA A 66 13.90 27.45 0.54
C ALA A 66 13.77 28.36 1.77
N ARG A 67 12.54 28.70 2.18
CA ARG A 67 12.28 29.45 3.42
C ARG A 67 12.33 28.58 4.67
N LEU A 68 12.32 27.25 4.50
CA LEU A 68 12.31 26.30 5.60
C LEU A 68 13.74 26.03 6.07
N SER A 69 13.95 26.16 7.37
CA SER A 69 15.16 25.69 8.04
C SER A 69 14.79 24.89 9.27
N HIS A 70 14.95 23.57 9.19
CA HIS A 70 14.58 22.67 10.26
C HIS A 70 15.47 21.41 10.23
N PRO A 71 15.88 20.84 11.38
CA PRO A 71 16.73 19.64 11.42
C PRO A 71 16.14 18.45 10.65
N ASN A 72 14.81 18.33 10.60
CA ASN A 72 14.10 17.26 9.89
C ASN A 72 13.60 17.63 8.48
N ILE A 73 14.07 18.74 7.91
CA ILE A 73 13.82 19.11 6.51
C ILE A 73 15.17 19.20 5.79
N VAL A 74 15.22 18.78 4.52
CA VAL A 74 16.37 19.01 3.65
C VAL A 74 16.44 20.48 3.29
N ASN A 75 17.54 21.15 3.63
CA ASN A 75 17.68 22.58 3.34
C ASN A 75 17.94 22.81 1.84
N ILE A 76 17.28 23.83 1.27
CA ILE A 76 17.56 24.33 -0.07
C ILE A 76 18.50 25.53 0.05
N TYR A 77 19.59 25.51 -0.70
CA TYR A 77 20.61 26.56 -0.67
C TYR A 77 20.49 27.53 -1.84
N ASP A 78 20.06 27.05 -3.00
CA ASP A 78 20.03 27.83 -4.23
C ASP A 78 18.97 27.30 -5.19
N VAL A 79 18.41 28.20 -6.00
CA VAL A 79 17.48 27.86 -7.08
C VAL A 79 17.93 28.62 -8.31
N VAL A 80 18.30 27.88 -9.35
CA VAL A 80 18.93 28.43 -10.54
C VAL A 80 18.05 28.20 -11.77
N ASP A 81 18.00 29.25 -12.58
CA ASP A 81 17.14 29.40 -13.75
C ASP A 81 17.93 29.99 -14.93
N GLU A 82 18.85 29.18 -15.44
CA GLU A 82 19.90 29.45 -16.44
C GLU A 82 19.57 29.05 -17.88
N GLY A 83 18.83 29.83 -18.68
CA GLY A 83 18.49 29.40 -20.05
C GLY A 83 17.63 28.13 -20.03
N ASP A 84 18.10 27.04 -20.64
CA ASP A 84 17.41 25.74 -20.64
C ASP A 84 17.75 24.88 -19.40
N LEU A 85 18.63 25.36 -18.52
CA LEU A 85 19.08 24.62 -17.35
C LEU A 85 18.42 25.14 -16.07
N HIS A 86 17.46 24.37 -15.56
CA HIS A 86 16.78 24.63 -14.29
C HIS A 86 17.21 23.63 -13.23
N PHE A 87 17.77 24.11 -12.11
CA PHE A 87 18.21 23.23 -11.02
C PHE A 87 18.07 23.83 -9.63
N ILE A 88 17.94 22.94 -8.64
CA ILE A 88 17.83 23.27 -7.22
C ILE A 88 19.04 22.67 -6.51
N VAL A 89 19.75 23.52 -5.77
CA VAL A 89 20.88 23.09 -4.94
C VAL A 89 20.39 22.90 -3.51
N MET A 90 20.63 21.72 -2.97
CA MET A 90 20.12 21.32 -1.65
C MET A 90 21.19 20.61 -0.81
N GLU A 91 20.87 20.41 0.46
CA GLU A 91 21.67 19.63 1.40
C GLU A 91 21.86 18.20 0.91
N LEU A 92 23.11 17.77 0.79
CA LEU A 92 23.44 16.37 0.53
C LEU A 92 23.32 15.58 1.84
N ILE A 93 22.41 14.61 1.86
CA ILE A 93 22.24 13.71 3.00
C ILE A 93 22.90 12.38 2.70
N GLU A 94 23.94 12.04 3.45
CA GLU A 94 24.51 10.70 3.41
C GLU A 94 23.63 9.74 4.23
N GLY A 95 22.87 8.90 3.55
CA GLY A 95 21.86 8.07 4.20
C GLY A 95 21.18 7.07 3.27
N ILE A 96 20.06 6.54 3.73
CA ILE A 96 19.18 5.62 2.99
C ILE A 96 17.76 6.19 2.99
N THR A 97 17.03 6.04 1.89
CA THR A 97 15.61 6.38 1.86
C THR A 97 14.81 5.44 2.76
N LEU A 98 13.73 5.93 3.37
CA LEU A 98 12.86 5.11 4.21
C LEU A 98 12.28 3.94 3.41
N LYS A 99 12.00 4.12 2.11
CA LYS A 99 11.55 3.02 1.24
C LYS A 99 12.55 1.87 1.21
N ASN A 100 13.82 2.17 0.93
CA ASN A 100 14.87 1.15 0.87
C ASN A 100 15.17 0.57 2.26
N TYR A 101 14.94 1.35 3.32
CA TYR A 101 15.05 0.88 4.70
C TYR A 101 13.98 -0.17 5.04
N ILE A 102 12.70 0.11 4.72
CA ILE A 102 11.58 -0.83 4.86
C ILE A 102 11.86 -2.09 4.04
N MET A 103 12.23 -1.97 2.77
CA MET A 103 12.51 -3.11 1.89
C MET A 103 13.61 -4.04 2.43
N LYS A 104 14.63 -3.49 3.10
CA LYS A 104 15.71 -4.29 3.71
C LYS A 104 15.29 -5.03 4.97
N LYS A 105 14.38 -4.45 5.77
CA LYS A 105 13.91 -5.06 7.03
C LYS A 105 12.62 -5.88 6.90
N GLY A 106 11.87 -5.71 5.82
CA GLY A 106 10.51 -6.20 5.67
C GLY A 106 9.51 -5.28 6.37
N CYS A 107 9.59 -5.17 7.70
CA CYS A 107 8.88 -4.18 8.52
C CYS A 107 9.81 -3.65 9.63
N LEU A 108 9.47 -2.51 10.23
CA LEU A 108 10.27 -1.85 11.26
C LEU A 108 9.79 -2.25 12.65
N ASP A 109 10.72 -2.20 13.62
CA ASP A 109 10.35 -2.29 15.04
C ASP A 109 9.46 -1.11 15.43
N ILE A 110 8.53 -1.35 16.35
CA ILE A 110 7.51 -0.37 16.76
C ILE A 110 8.14 0.92 17.28
N LYS A 111 9.18 0.83 18.13
CA LYS A 111 9.84 2.03 18.68
C LYS A 111 10.58 2.80 17.61
N GLU A 112 11.20 2.09 16.68
CA GLU A 112 11.90 2.66 15.55
C GLU A 112 10.94 3.39 14.60
N ALA A 113 9.83 2.76 14.23
CA ALA A 113 8.78 3.35 13.38
C ALA A 113 8.19 4.62 14.02
N ILE A 114 7.89 4.58 15.32
CA ILE A 114 7.41 5.77 16.05
C ILE A 114 8.49 6.87 16.08
N GLY A 115 9.74 6.52 16.34
CA GLY A 115 10.85 7.49 16.37
C GLY A 115 11.07 8.20 15.03
N ILE A 116 10.96 7.46 13.92
CA ILE A 116 11.03 8.02 12.57
C ILE A 116 9.81 8.90 12.30
N ALA A 117 8.61 8.41 12.58
CA ALA A 117 7.36 9.15 12.34
C ALA A 117 7.32 10.47 13.11
N MET A 118 7.79 10.49 14.36
CA MET A 118 7.89 11.73 15.15
C MET A 118 8.82 12.76 14.50
N GLN A 119 9.98 12.34 13.98
CA GLN A 119 10.91 13.25 13.31
C GLN A 119 10.34 13.80 11.99
N VAL A 120 9.67 12.94 11.20
CA VAL A 120 8.97 13.36 9.97
C VAL A 120 7.87 14.36 10.31
N ALA A 121 7.04 14.04 11.30
CA ALA A 121 5.96 14.89 11.78
C ALA A 121 6.47 16.26 12.28
N GLN A 122 7.60 16.31 12.98
CA GLN A 122 8.23 17.57 13.40
C GLN A 122 8.63 18.45 12.21
N GLY A 123 9.24 17.86 11.17
CA GLY A 123 9.57 18.58 9.94
C GLY A 123 8.32 19.13 9.25
N ILE A 124 7.30 18.30 9.10
CA ILE A 124 6.04 18.71 8.45
C ILE A 124 5.32 19.79 9.26
N ALA A 125 5.28 19.68 10.59
CA ALA A 125 4.69 20.69 11.46
C ALA A 125 5.33 22.08 11.26
N ALA A 126 6.66 22.13 11.19
CA ALA A 126 7.38 23.38 10.94
C ALA A 126 7.05 23.99 9.56
N ALA A 127 6.81 23.16 8.54
CA ALA A 127 6.37 23.63 7.23
C ALA A 127 4.92 24.17 7.26
N HIS A 128 4.02 23.47 7.96
CA HIS A 128 2.62 23.87 8.12
C HIS A 128 2.49 25.22 8.83
N GLU A 129 3.34 25.53 9.80
CA GLU A 129 3.39 26.85 10.46
C GLU A 129 3.71 28.00 9.50
N GLN A 130 4.48 27.72 8.44
CA GLN A 130 4.81 28.67 7.38
C GLN A 130 3.78 28.66 6.24
N GLY A 131 2.67 27.93 6.40
CA GLY A 131 1.62 27.80 5.38
C GLY A 131 2.02 26.93 4.18
N ILE A 132 3.06 26.11 4.33
CA ILE A 132 3.57 25.23 3.27
C ILE A 132 3.05 23.81 3.54
N ILE A 133 2.31 23.26 2.59
CA ILE A 133 1.78 21.89 2.63
C ILE A 133 2.64 21.03 1.70
N HIS A 134 3.08 19.87 2.14
CA HIS A 134 4.04 19.05 1.39
C HIS A 134 3.40 18.32 0.20
N ARG A 135 2.20 17.75 0.36
CA ARG A 135 1.36 17.11 -0.68
C ARG A 135 1.90 15.81 -1.30
N ASP A 136 3.07 15.33 -0.89
CA ASP A 136 3.74 14.14 -1.46
C ASP A 136 4.57 13.42 -0.39
N ILE A 137 3.98 13.24 0.80
CA ILE A 137 4.63 12.49 1.88
C ILE A 137 4.62 11.00 1.54
N LYS A 138 5.81 10.42 1.42
CA LYS A 138 6.02 9.00 1.14
C LYS A 138 7.43 8.55 1.53
N PRO A 139 7.67 7.24 1.73
CA PRO A 139 8.99 6.72 2.14
C PRO A 139 10.16 7.06 1.19
N GLN A 140 9.91 7.34 -0.09
CA GLN A 140 10.94 7.74 -1.05
C GLN A 140 11.46 9.16 -0.79
N ASN A 141 10.61 10.03 -0.24
CA ASN A 141 10.92 11.43 0.06
C ASN A 141 11.43 11.61 1.50
N ILE A 142 11.63 10.53 2.24
CA ILE A 142 12.13 10.54 3.62
C ILE A 142 13.51 9.85 3.63
N ILE A 143 14.52 10.53 4.16
CA ILE A 143 15.90 10.04 4.20
C ILE A 143 16.34 9.87 5.65
N ILE A 144 16.88 8.70 5.98
CA ILE A 144 17.51 8.41 7.27
C ILE A 144 19.02 8.59 7.09
N ALA A 145 19.58 9.62 7.71
CA ALA A 145 21.01 9.90 7.70
C ALA A 145 21.79 8.88 8.53
N ARG A 146 23.10 8.75 8.26
CA ARG A 146 24.00 7.83 8.99
C ARG A 146 24.05 8.08 10.50
N ASP A 147 23.77 9.30 10.95
CA ASP A 147 23.71 9.67 12.37
C ASP A 147 22.33 9.41 13.02
N GLY A 148 21.40 8.79 12.28
CA GLY A 148 20.05 8.46 12.75
C GLY A 148 19.03 9.60 12.62
N LYS A 149 19.43 10.79 12.15
CA LYS A 149 18.47 11.88 11.89
C LYS A 149 17.63 11.57 10.65
N VAL A 150 16.34 11.87 10.75
CA VAL A 150 15.40 11.72 9.63
C VAL A 150 15.13 13.08 9.02
N LYS A 151 15.21 13.17 7.68
CA LYS A 151 14.95 14.39 6.92
C LYS A 151 13.93 14.15 5.83
N VAL A 152 12.98 15.07 5.72
CA VAL A 152 11.97 15.13 4.66
C VAL A 152 12.51 15.98 3.51
N ALA A 153 12.46 15.42 2.31
CA ALA A 153 12.89 16.04 1.06
C ALA A 153 11.70 16.22 0.11
N ASP A 154 11.91 16.94 -1.00
CA ASP A 154 10.95 16.99 -2.11
C ASP A 154 9.53 17.43 -1.72
N PHE A 155 9.42 18.63 -1.14
CA PHE A 155 8.14 19.32 -1.02
C PHE A 155 7.53 19.45 -2.42
N GLY A 156 6.52 18.63 -2.69
CA GLY A 156 5.48 18.68 -3.74
C GLY A 156 5.81 18.93 -5.22
N ILE A 157 7.08 18.94 -5.68
CA ILE A 157 7.51 19.29 -7.07
C ILE A 157 6.70 18.59 -8.19
N ALA A 158 6.03 17.47 -7.89
CA ALA A 158 5.47 16.54 -8.86
C ALA A 158 3.99 16.74 -9.26
N ARG A 159 3.19 17.63 -8.63
CA ARG A 159 1.76 17.81 -9.01
C ARG A 159 1.47 19.04 -9.88
N ALA A 160 2.54 19.61 -10.43
CA ALA A 160 2.49 20.56 -11.52
C ALA A 160 1.94 19.98 -12.82
N ALA A 161 2.06 18.66 -13.01
CA ALA A 161 1.44 17.94 -14.11
C ALA A 161 -0.07 17.82 -13.88
N SER A 162 -0.81 18.33 -14.84
CA SER A 162 -2.26 18.42 -15.02
C SER A 162 -3.15 17.36 -14.34
N SER A 163 -4.39 17.79 -14.11
CA SER A 163 -5.59 16.95 -13.91
C SER A 163 -5.91 16.00 -15.09
N GLN A 164 -4.99 15.80 -16.04
CA GLN A 164 -5.17 15.05 -17.28
C GLN A 164 -3.84 14.44 -17.75
N THR A 165 -3.24 13.54 -16.96
CA THR A 165 -2.44 12.37 -17.39
C THR A 165 -1.67 11.80 -16.19
N MET A 166 -2.21 10.75 -15.58
CA MET A 166 -1.44 9.88 -14.68
C MET A 166 -0.46 9.07 -15.53
N SER A 167 0.65 9.68 -15.97
CA SER A 167 1.71 8.98 -16.71
C SER A 167 2.34 7.87 -15.87
N ALA A 168 2.92 6.84 -16.51
CA ALA A 168 3.40 5.58 -15.94
C ALA A 168 4.44 5.71 -14.79
N THR A 169 4.95 6.90 -14.48
CA THR A 169 5.76 7.18 -13.28
C THR A 169 4.94 7.50 -12.01
N ALA A 170 3.62 7.68 -12.14
CA ALA A 170 2.68 7.88 -11.03
C ALA A 170 2.41 6.61 -10.20
N VAL A 171 2.91 5.44 -10.65
CA VAL A 171 2.69 4.13 -10.03
C VAL A 171 3.13 4.10 -8.55
N GLY A 172 4.18 4.84 -8.18
CA GLY A 172 4.68 4.86 -6.79
C GLY A 172 4.01 5.86 -5.84
N SER A 173 3.56 7.01 -6.34
CA SER A 173 3.03 8.10 -5.50
C SER A 173 1.56 7.91 -5.12
N VAL A 174 0.79 7.21 -5.95
CA VAL A 174 -0.65 7.03 -5.74
C VAL A 174 -0.99 6.24 -4.48
N HIS A 175 -0.10 5.37 -4.02
CA HIS A 175 -0.30 4.57 -2.80
C HIS A 175 -0.36 5.39 -1.51
N TYR A 176 0.07 6.66 -1.53
CA TYR A 176 0.09 7.53 -0.34
C TYR A 176 -0.84 8.74 -0.50
N ILE A 177 -1.63 8.78 -1.57
CA ILE A 177 -2.50 9.91 -1.88
C ILE A 177 -3.63 10.04 -0.86
N SER A 178 -3.96 11.26 -0.45
CA SER A 178 -5.15 11.49 0.37
C SER A 178 -6.44 11.41 -0.47
N PRO A 179 -7.59 11.06 0.13
CA PRO A 179 -8.88 11.01 -0.57
C PRO A 179 -9.21 12.31 -1.31
N GLU A 180 -9.02 13.46 -0.67
CA GLU A 180 -9.25 14.77 -1.28
C GLU A 180 -8.33 15.03 -2.48
N GLN A 181 -7.08 14.57 -2.43
CA GLN A 181 -6.15 14.66 -3.55
C GLN A 181 -6.53 13.74 -4.72
N ALA A 182 -7.12 12.58 -4.43
CA ALA A 182 -7.63 11.65 -5.44
C ALA A 182 -8.89 12.20 -6.14
N ARG A 183 -9.76 12.94 -5.44
CA ARG A 183 -10.91 13.65 -6.05
C ARG A 183 -10.52 14.91 -6.85
N GLY A 184 -9.26 15.33 -6.79
CA GLY A 184 -8.83 16.64 -7.32
C GLY A 184 -9.34 17.83 -6.48
N GLY A 185 -9.73 17.58 -5.23
CA GLY A 185 -10.14 18.61 -4.27
C GLY A 185 -8.96 19.37 -3.65
N TYR A 186 -9.28 20.35 -2.81
CA TYR A 186 -8.28 21.16 -2.11
C TYR A 186 -7.54 20.32 -1.06
N SER A 187 -6.20 20.29 -1.15
CA SER A 187 -5.35 19.64 -0.16
C SER A 187 -4.93 20.63 0.91
N ASP A 188 -5.13 20.27 2.18
CA ASP A 188 -4.71 21.08 3.33
C ASP A 188 -3.70 20.32 4.20
N VAL A 189 -3.41 20.83 5.41
CA VAL A 189 -2.46 20.20 6.35
C VAL A 189 -2.87 18.77 6.73
N ARG A 190 -4.15 18.42 6.67
CA ARG A 190 -4.69 17.09 7.00
C ARG A 190 -4.50 16.09 5.87
N SER A 191 -4.21 16.54 4.66
CA SER A 191 -3.76 15.68 3.57
C SER A 191 -2.39 15.08 3.87
N ASP A 192 -1.45 15.87 4.39
CA ASP A 192 -0.13 15.37 4.79
C ASP A 192 -0.22 14.40 5.98
N ILE A 193 -1.17 14.61 6.91
CA ILE A 193 -1.45 13.70 8.03
C ILE A 193 -1.90 12.33 7.52
N TYR A 194 -2.79 12.31 6.52
CA TYR A 194 -3.22 11.05 5.88
C TYR A 194 -2.04 10.31 5.26
N SER A 195 -1.24 10.99 4.45
CA SER A 195 -0.08 10.39 3.79
C SER A 195 1.00 9.90 4.79
N LEU A 196 1.18 10.61 5.91
CA LEU A 196 2.01 10.13 7.02
C LEU A 196 1.41 8.88 7.67
N GLY A 197 0.10 8.81 7.85
CA GLY A 197 -0.60 7.62 8.34
C GLY A 197 -0.38 6.39 7.46
N ILE A 198 -0.44 6.55 6.14
CA ILE A 198 -0.12 5.48 5.19
C ILE A 198 1.36 5.09 5.24
N THR A 199 2.26 6.08 5.35
CA THR A 199 3.70 5.83 5.52
C THR A 199 3.98 5.04 6.81
N LEU A 200 3.30 5.38 7.90
CA LEU A 200 3.40 4.71 9.19
C LEU A 200 2.85 3.28 9.11
N TYR A 201 1.72 3.08 8.43
CA TYR A 201 1.16 1.76 8.12
C TYR A 201 2.21 0.87 7.44
N GLU A 202 2.83 1.35 6.36
CA GLU A 202 3.82 0.56 5.63
C GLU A 202 5.07 0.27 6.47
N MET A 203 5.52 1.20 7.31
CA MET A 203 6.64 0.95 8.21
C MET A 203 6.38 -0.26 9.12
N VAL A 204 5.18 -0.38 9.70
CA VAL A 204 4.89 -1.43 10.70
C VAL A 204 4.32 -2.71 10.11
N ALA A 205 3.62 -2.63 8.98
CA ALA A 205 3.03 -3.80 8.31
C ALA A 205 3.91 -4.34 7.16
N GLY A 206 4.93 -3.58 6.73
CA GLY A 206 5.79 -3.93 5.59
C GLY A 206 5.12 -3.84 4.22
N ARG A 207 3.88 -3.37 4.17
CA ARG A 207 3.08 -3.17 2.95
C ARG A 207 2.12 -2.01 3.12
N VAL A 208 1.71 -1.40 2.01
CA VAL A 208 0.66 -0.37 1.97
C VAL A 208 -0.74 -0.99 2.14
N PRO A 209 -1.73 -0.24 2.64
CA PRO A 209 -3.08 -0.77 2.87
C PRO A 209 -3.85 -1.03 1.57
N PHE A 210 -3.51 -0.34 0.47
CA PHE A 210 -4.19 -0.47 -0.82
C PHE A 210 -3.19 -0.81 -1.92
N GLN A 211 -3.42 -1.95 -2.56
CA GLN A 211 -2.72 -2.41 -3.75
C GLN A 211 -3.73 -2.51 -4.90
N GLY A 212 -3.25 -2.37 -6.13
CA GLY A 212 -4.08 -2.47 -7.32
C GLY A 212 -3.22 -2.46 -8.58
N ASP A 213 -3.73 -3.07 -9.64
CA ASP A 213 -2.98 -3.26 -10.89
C ASP A 213 -2.77 -1.97 -11.67
N ASN A 214 -3.55 -0.93 -11.37
CA ASN A 214 -3.39 0.40 -11.95
C ASN A 214 -3.58 1.49 -10.89
N THR A 215 -3.08 2.69 -11.22
CA THR A 215 -3.09 3.84 -10.32
C THR A 215 -4.50 4.34 -10.01
N VAL A 216 -5.45 4.17 -10.93
CA VAL A 216 -6.85 4.57 -10.73
C VAL A 216 -7.52 3.69 -9.67
N THR A 217 -7.31 2.37 -9.72
CA THR A 217 -7.84 1.43 -8.72
C THR A 217 -7.33 1.75 -7.33
N VAL A 218 -6.03 2.03 -7.21
CA VAL A 218 -5.45 2.45 -5.92
C VAL A 218 -6.07 3.76 -5.46
N ALA A 219 -6.16 4.77 -6.32
CA ALA A 219 -6.77 6.06 -5.99
C ALA A 219 -8.24 5.91 -5.55
N LEU A 220 -9.03 5.07 -6.23
CA LEU A 220 -10.41 4.75 -5.84
C LEU A 220 -10.47 4.04 -4.47
N ALA A 221 -9.54 3.12 -4.18
CA ALA A 221 -9.46 2.48 -2.87
C ALA A 221 -9.19 3.49 -1.74
N HIS A 222 -8.36 4.51 -2.00
CA HIS A 222 -8.19 5.62 -1.08
C HIS A 222 -9.49 6.41 -0.85
N LEU A 223 -10.41 6.48 -1.83
CA LEU A 223 -11.69 7.17 -1.70
C LEU A 223 -12.77 6.38 -0.95
N GLU A 224 -12.86 5.08 -1.23
CA GLU A 224 -14.05 4.28 -0.90
C GLU A 224 -13.74 3.07 -0.01
N SER A 225 -12.60 2.42 -0.20
CA SER A 225 -12.28 1.18 0.50
C SER A 225 -11.91 1.41 1.96
N VAL A 226 -12.40 0.53 2.84
CA VAL A 226 -11.99 0.48 4.25
C VAL A 226 -10.55 -0.02 4.35
N ILE A 227 -9.75 0.59 5.23
CA ILE A 227 -8.38 0.15 5.49
C ILE A 227 -8.41 -1.11 6.34
N THR A 228 -7.77 -2.18 5.88
CA THR A 228 -7.48 -3.35 6.71
C THR A 228 -6.55 -2.93 7.85
N PRO A 229 -6.90 -3.14 9.13
CA PRO A 229 -6.05 -2.77 10.26
C PRO A 229 -4.64 -3.38 10.13
N PRO A 230 -3.56 -2.64 10.40
CA PRO A 230 -2.21 -3.14 10.23
C PRO A 230 -1.88 -4.34 11.15
N SER A 231 -2.55 -4.47 12.30
CA SER A 231 -2.42 -5.64 13.19
C SER A 231 -2.81 -6.96 12.52
N TYR A 232 -3.64 -6.93 11.48
CA TYR A 232 -3.98 -8.09 10.67
C TYR A 232 -2.75 -8.69 9.98
N PHE A 233 -1.78 -7.85 9.60
CA PHE A 233 -0.53 -8.30 8.94
C PHE A 233 0.63 -8.45 9.93
N ASN A 234 0.56 -7.79 11.08
CA ASN A 234 1.57 -7.86 12.13
C ASN A 234 0.92 -7.71 13.51
N GLU A 235 0.62 -8.85 14.15
CA GLU A 235 -0.05 -8.92 15.46
C GLU A 235 0.75 -8.26 16.60
N MET A 236 2.04 -7.98 16.40
CA MET A 236 2.87 -7.29 17.40
C MET A 236 2.60 -5.78 17.47
N ILE A 237 1.79 -5.22 16.57
CA ILE A 237 1.45 -3.81 16.55
C ILE A 237 0.56 -3.47 17.75
N PRO A 238 0.99 -2.56 18.65
CA PRO A 238 0.18 -2.17 19.79
C PRO A 238 -1.06 -1.39 19.39
N VAL A 239 -2.14 -1.58 20.16
CA VAL A 239 -3.47 -0.98 19.89
C VAL A 239 -3.40 0.55 19.76
N ALA A 240 -2.58 1.22 20.58
CA ALA A 240 -2.45 2.66 20.51
C ALA A 240 -1.87 3.12 19.17
N LEU A 241 -0.87 2.40 18.63
CA LEU A 241 -0.25 2.75 17.36
C LEU A 241 -1.19 2.48 16.18
N GLU A 242 -1.91 1.35 16.21
CA GLU A 242 -2.94 1.06 15.23
C GLU A 242 -4.03 2.15 15.19
N ASN A 243 -4.53 2.57 16.35
CA ASN A 243 -5.53 3.63 16.43
C ASN A 243 -4.99 4.97 15.90
N ILE A 244 -3.71 5.30 16.13
CA ILE A 244 -3.09 6.50 15.56
C ILE A 244 -3.05 6.42 14.03
N ILE A 245 -2.69 5.25 13.48
CA ILE A 245 -2.66 5.01 12.04
C ILE A 245 -4.07 5.18 11.45
N LEU A 246 -5.06 4.47 12.00
CA LEU A 246 -6.44 4.49 11.52
C LEU A 246 -7.08 5.89 11.60
N LYS A 247 -6.88 6.61 12.71
CA LYS A 247 -7.34 7.99 12.84
C LYS A 247 -6.68 8.93 11.83
N SER A 248 -5.39 8.74 11.55
CA SER A 248 -4.68 9.55 10.55
C SER A 248 -5.21 9.29 9.14
N THR A 249 -5.69 8.07 8.87
CA THR A 249 -6.15 7.62 7.55
C THR A 249 -7.66 7.64 7.37
N GLU A 250 -8.39 8.37 8.23
CA GLU A 250 -9.82 8.61 8.07
C GLU A 250 -10.15 9.26 6.73
N LYS A 251 -11.28 8.87 6.12
CA LYS A 251 -11.64 9.34 4.78
C LYS A 251 -12.01 10.82 4.76
N LYS A 252 -12.79 11.25 5.76
CA LYS A 252 -13.20 12.63 5.97
C LYS A 252 -12.08 13.39 6.73
N PRO A 253 -11.50 14.47 6.17
CA PRO A 253 -10.39 15.19 6.81
C PRO A 253 -10.70 15.66 8.23
N GLU A 254 -11.95 16.05 8.52
CA GLU A 254 -12.43 16.48 9.84
C GLU A 254 -12.36 15.41 10.93
N TYR A 255 -12.28 14.13 10.57
CA TYR A 255 -12.15 13.02 11.52
C TYR A 255 -10.69 12.66 11.82
N ARG A 256 -9.74 13.22 11.05
CA ARG A 256 -8.31 13.09 11.29
C ARG A 256 -7.86 14.01 12.43
N TYR A 257 -6.58 13.93 12.78
CA TYR A 257 -5.94 14.94 13.62
C TYR A 257 -6.02 16.34 12.98
N GLY A 258 -6.20 17.37 13.80
CA GLY A 258 -6.32 18.75 13.30
C GLY A 258 -4.99 19.32 12.84
N ASN A 259 -3.88 18.83 13.39
CA ASN A 259 -2.52 19.27 13.08
C ASN A 259 -1.50 18.18 13.45
N MET A 260 -0.28 18.36 12.97
CA MET A 260 0.80 17.39 13.14
C MET A 260 1.32 17.30 14.60
N TYR A 261 1.11 18.33 15.43
CA TYR A 261 1.49 18.29 16.85
C TYR A 261 0.64 17.33 17.67
N GLU A 262 -0.64 17.17 17.32
CA GLU A 262 -1.51 16.17 17.94
C GLU A 262 -1.02 14.73 17.62
N VAL A 263 -0.63 14.48 16.37
CA VAL A 263 -0.02 13.20 15.95
C VAL A 263 1.23 12.91 16.78
N ILE A 264 2.14 13.90 16.91
CA ILE A 264 3.37 13.77 17.70
C ILE A 264 3.06 13.48 19.18
N SER A 265 2.04 14.14 19.75
CA SER A 265 1.61 13.91 21.13
C SER A 265 1.18 12.47 21.34
N ASP A 266 0.33 11.95 20.46
CA ASP A 266 -0.22 10.60 20.61
C ASP A 266 0.83 9.51 20.29
N LEU A 267 1.73 9.74 19.33
CA LEU A 267 2.91 8.89 19.11
C LEU A 267 3.80 8.82 20.36
N ARG A 268 4.00 9.95 21.06
CA ARG A 268 4.75 9.98 22.33
C ARG A 268 4.06 9.17 23.42
N LYS A 269 2.73 9.27 23.54
CA LYS A 269 1.96 8.48 24.49
C LYS A 269 2.04 6.98 24.15
N ALA A 270 2.03 6.61 22.88
CA ALA A 270 2.14 5.22 22.44
C ALA A 270 3.49 4.57 22.81
N LEU A 271 4.58 5.35 22.90
CA LEU A 271 5.86 4.83 23.42
C LEU A 271 5.81 4.47 24.91
N VAL A 272 4.98 5.18 25.68
CA VAL A 272 4.86 5.01 27.14
C VAL A 272 3.77 4.02 27.51
N ASN A 273 2.64 4.06 26.80
CA ASN A 273 1.48 3.20 26.99
C ASN A 273 1.03 2.60 25.64
N PRO A 274 1.72 1.56 25.13
CA PRO A 274 1.46 1.00 23.80
C PRO A 274 0.06 0.42 23.60
N ASN A 275 -0.59 -0.03 24.68
CA ASN A 275 -1.93 -0.61 24.65
C ASN A 275 -2.99 0.33 25.24
N GLY A 276 -2.67 1.62 25.37
CA GLY A 276 -3.58 2.61 25.92
C GLY A 276 -4.66 3.04 24.94
N ASP A 277 -5.89 3.12 25.41
CA ASP A 277 -7.02 3.68 24.65
C ASP A 277 -7.15 5.19 24.93
N PHE A 278 -6.20 5.96 24.42
CA PHE A 278 -6.17 7.44 24.56
C PHE A 278 -6.45 8.18 23.24
N VAL A 279 -6.55 7.44 22.13
CA VAL A 279 -6.82 8.00 20.81
C VAL A 279 -8.32 8.28 20.71
N GLN A 280 -8.69 9.55 20.71
CA GLN A 280 -10.10 9.94 20.60
C GLN A 280 -10.60 9.72 19.17
N ASN A 281 -11.40 8.67 18.98
CA ASN A 281 -12.13 8.41 17.74
C ASN A 281 -13.44 9.21 17.71
N HIS A 282 -13.86 9.64 16.53
CA HIS A 282 -15.20 10.18 16.37
C HIS A 282 -16.21 9.03 16.46
N PRO A 283 -17.35 9.19 17.15
CA PRO A 283 -18.39 8.16 17.15
C PRO A 283 -18.83 7.90 15.70
N PRO A 284 -19.11 6.64 15.32
CA PRO A 284 -19.61 6.33 13.99
C PRO A 284 -20.91 7.10 13.76
N VAL A 285 -20.86 8.13 12.93
CA VAL A 285 -22.05 8.82 12.46
C VAL A 285 -22.60 7.98 11.33
N ASP A 286 -23.81 7.47 11.52
CA ASP A 286 -24.60 6.75 10.52
C ASP A 286 -24.74 7.61 9.25
N ASP A 287 -24.02 7.23 8.18
CA ASP A 287 -23.99 7.93 6.89
C ASP A 287 -25.35 7.85 6.14
N SER A 288 -26.41 7.29 6.74
CA SER A 288 -27.75 7.21 6.14
C SER A 288 -28.63 8.46 6.32
N GLN A 289 -28.22 9.45 7.12
CA GLN A 289 -29.02 10.67 7.30
C GLN A 289 -28.50 11.86 6.50
N THR A 290 -29.22 12.22 5.43
CA THR A 290 -29.07 13.49 4.72
C THR A 290 -29.42 14.65 5.64
N VAL A 291 -28.41 15.35 6.14
CA VAL A 291 -28.62 16.59 6.91
C VAL A 291 -28.77 17.77 5.94
N ILE A 292 -29.89 18.48 6.06
CA ILE A 292 -30.13 19.74 5.32
C ILE A 292 -29.23 20.82 5.93
N ILE A 293 -28.27 21.32 5.14
CA ILE A 293 -27.42 22.45 5.54
C ILE A 293 -28.32 23.68 5.74
N GLY A 294 -28.36 24.18 6.98
CA GLY A 294 -29.11 25.38 7.32
C GLY A 294 -28.43 26.63 6.74
N LYS A 295 -29.24 27.65 6.41
CA LYS A 295 -28.77 28.96 5.92
C LYS A 295 -27.58 29.59 6.69
N PRO A 296 -27.43 29.42 8.03
CA PRO A 296 -26.29 30.01 8.74
C PRO A 296 -24.93 29.41 8.36
N GLU A 297 -24.89 28.13 7.97
CA GLU A 297 -23.66 27.40 7.64
C GLU A 297 -23.17 27.73 6.22
N LEU A 298 -24.10 27.98 5.30
CA LEU A 298 -23.83 28.54 3.97
C LEU A 298 -23.29 29.98 4.02
N GLU A 299 -23.67 30.77 5.03
CA GLU A 299 -23.18 32.15 5.21
C GLU A 299 -21.79 32.23 5.84
N GLN A 300 -21.42 31.25 6.68
CA GLN A 300 -20.06 31.14 7.23
C GLN A 300 -19.03 30.73 6.18
N ILE A 301 -19.40 29.90 5.19
CA ILE A 301 -18.53 29.54 4.07
C ILE A 301 -18.29 30.74 3.13
N ARG A 302 -19.26 31.65 3.00
CA ARG A 302 -19.15 32.84 2.13
C ARG A 302 -18.34 33.98 2.75
N SER A 303 -18.15 34.01 4.07
CA SER A 303 -17.49 35.11 4.77
C SER A 303 -16.19 34.65 5.42
N GLY A 304 -15.12 34.53 4.63
CA GLY A 304 -13.79 34.11 5.10
C GLY A 304 -13.15 35.05 6.13
N ARG A 305 -13.58 34.98 7.40
CA ARG A 305 -12.95 35.65 8.54
C ARG A 305 -12.67 34.67 9.67
N LYS A 306 -11.41 34.65 10.11
CA LYS A 306 -10.91 33.89 11.28
C LYS A 306 -11.73 34.20 12.55
N PRO A 307 -12.09 33.22 13.38
CA PRO A 307 -12.67 33.48 14.69
C PRO A 307 -11.60 34.00 15.67
N GLN A 308 -11.89 35.14 16.30
CA GLN A 308 -11.27 35.59 17.54
C GLN A 308 -11.97 34.91 18.74
N ASN A 309 -11.16 34.51 19.73
CA ASN A 309 -11.57 33.97 21.03
C ASN A 309 -12.49 34.90 21.83
N GLU A 310 -13.33 34.29 22.69
CA GLU A 310 -13.69 34.60 24.10
C GLU A 310 -15.07 33.93 24.42
N GLN A 311 -15.39 33.26 25.53
CA GLN A 311 -14.92 33.25 26.93
C GLN A 311 -15.56 32.06 27.75
N PRO A 312 -15.35 31.86 29.07
CA PRO A 312 -14.86 30.60 29.65
C PRO A 312 -15.86 29.79 30.52
N VAL A 313 -15.54 28.50 30.73
CA VAL A 313 -16.26 27.57 31.64
C VAL A 313 -15.68 27.61 33.06
N LYS A 314 -16.56 27.84 34.04
CA LYS A 314 -16.31 27.83 35.49
C LYS A 314 -15.90 26.44 36.01
N ARG A 315 -14.91 26.36 36.90
CA ARG A 315 -14.80 25.34 37.96
C ARG A 315 -14.14 25.89 39.24
N PRO A 316 -14.41 25.28 40.41
CA PRO A 316 -14.40 25.97 41.70
C PRO A 316 -13.05 26.01 42.41
N ALA A 317 -13.02 26.86 43.43
CA ALA A 317 -11.89 27.33 44.23
C ALA A 317 -11.15 26.26 45.05
N GLN A 318 -9.83 26.44 45.18
CA GLN A 318 -9.07 26.28 46.42
C GLN A 318 -7.77 27.12 46.31
N GLY A 319 -7.52 27.97 47.31
CA GLY A 319 -6.57 29.08 47.22
C GLY A 319 -5.15 28.79 47.69
N LYS A 320 -4.29 29.81 47.55
CA LYS A 320 -3.47 30.44 48.60
C LYS A 320 -2.65 31.61 48.00
N GLU A 321 -2.35 32.55 48.89
CA GLU A 321 -1.84 33.92 48.75
C GLU A 321 -0.38 34.10 48.26
N TYR A 322 -0.02 35.41 48.19
CA TYR A 322 1.24 36.11 47.91
C TYR A 322 1.43 36.46 46.43
N GLY A 323 1.41 37.71 45.93
CA GLY A 323 1.49 39.03 46.53
C GLY A 323 2.79 39.73 46.12
N GLN A 324 2.79 40.59 45.08
CA GLN A 324 3.48 41.89 45.08
C GLN A 324 3.28 42.71 43.79
N LYS A 325 3.12 44.02 44.02
CA LYS A 325 2.96 45.12 43.09
C LYS A 325 4.25 45.39 42.31
N TYR A 326 4.14 45.86 41.06
CA TYR A 326 4.82 47.09 40.62
C TYR A 326 4.24 47.58 39.27
N GLN A 327 3.63 48.76 39.30
CA GLN A 327 3.51 49.74 38.21
C GLN A 327 4.19 51.01 38.79
N PRO A 328 4.78 51.93 37.99
CA PRO A 328 3.94 52.74 37.10
C PRO A 328 4.62 53.47 35.90
N SER A 329 3.72 54.14 35.15
CA SER A 329 3.86 55.47 34.49
C SER A 329 4.39 55.49 33.05
N SER A 330 3.92 56.34 32.13
CA SER A 330 3.13 57.60 32.12
C SER A 330 2.55 57.79 30.70
N LYS A 331 1.27 58.13 30.45
CA LYS A 331 0.52 59.42 30.61
C LYS A 331 0.58 60.37 29.38
N TYR A 332 -0.63 60.72 28.91
CA TYR A 332 -1.10 61.84 28.05
C TYR A 332 -1.01 61.67 26.51
N GLU A 333 -2.11 61.56 25.76
CA GLU A 333 -3.31 62.41 25.49
C GLU A 333 -3.13 63.51 24.42
N GLU A 334 -4.10 63.49 23.50
CA GLU A 334 -4.28 64.23 22.25
C GLU A 334 -4.54 65.75 22.38
N GLN A 335 -4.27 66.48 21.28
CA GLN A 335 -5.18 67.48 20.70
C GLN A 335 -4.97 67.61 19.18
N PRO A 336 -6.04 67.69 18.36
CA PRO A 336 -5.94 68.37 17.06
C PRO A 336 -7.13 69.31 16.75
N GLY A 337 -6.86 70.37 15.98
CA GLY A 337 -7.86 71.15 15.24
C GLY A 337 -7.27 72.45 14.65
N PRO A 338 -7.95 73.16 13.71
CA PRO A 338 -9.30 72.91 13.16
C PRO A 338 -9.51 73.15 11.64
N GLY A 339 -10.68 72.69 11.14
CA GLY A 339 -11.43 73.23 9.97
C GLY A 339 -11.36 72.37 8.71
N ARG A 340 -12.45 71.91 8.06
CA ARG A 340 -13.81 72.47 7.88
C ARG A 340 -14.81 71.37 7.44
N ASN A 341 -16.08 71.55 7.84
CA ASN A 341 -17.37 71.14 7.22
C ASN A 341 -17.56 69.66 6.83
N ARG A 342 -18.68 68.96 7.09
CA ARG A 342 -20.10 69.34 7.12
C ARG A 342 -20.90 68.18 7.76
N ARG A 343 -21.99 68.48 8.46
CA ARG A 343 -22.90 67.52 9.12
C ARG A 343 -24.05 67.05 8.20
N ASN A 344 -24.34 65.76 8.35
CA ASN A 344 -25.61 65.03 8.46
C ASN A 344 -26.67 64.99 7.33
N ASN A 345 -26.96 63.72 6.98
CA ASN A 345 -28.26 63.01 6.93
C ASN A 345 -28.87 62.61 5.57
N THR A 346 -29.34 61.36 5.59
CA THR A 346 -30.41 60.67 4.81
C THR A 346 -30.18 60.28 3.35
N ASP A 347 -30.29 58.96 3.14
CA ASP A 347 -30.89 58.15 2.07
C ASP A 347 -30.74 58.50 0.57
N GLU A 348 -30.60 57.39 -0.19
CA GLU A 348 -30.73 57.19 -1.66
C GLU A 348 -29.54 57.55 -2.58
N ASP A 349 -28.96 56.53 -3.23
CA ASP A 349 -29.13 56.31 -4.68
C ASP A 349 -28.31 55.10 -5.19
N ILE A 350 -29.02 54.06 -5.64
CA ILE A 350 -28.45 52.96 -6.44
C ILE A 350 -28.32 53.46 -7.88
N ASN A 351 -27.10 53.38 -8.43
CA ASN A 351 -26.76 53.82 -9.77
C ASN A 351 -27.51 53.00 -10.85
N PRO A 352 -28.39 53.61 -11.68
CA PRO A 352 -29.25 52.93 -12.66
C PRO A 352 -28.53 52.40 -13.91
N LYS A 353 -27.18 52.39 -13.92
CA LYS A 353 -26.37 51.90 -15.05
C LYS A 353 -26.06 50.40 -14.99
N ILE A 354 -26.23 49.75 -13.83
CA ILE A 354 -25.91 48.32 -13.67
C ILE A 354 -27.09 47.44 -14.13
N GLU A 355 -28.33 47.89 -13.96
CA GLU A 355 -29.52 47.15 -14.42
C GLU A 355 -29.62 47.05 -15.95
N LYS A 356 -29.25 48.12 -16.68
CA LYS A 356 -29.26 48.12 -18.16
C LYS A 356 -28.21 47.20 -18.78
N LEU A 357 -27.14 46.88 -18.04
CA LEU A 357 -26.03 46.05 -18.52
C LEU A 357 -26.33 44.56 -18.32
N LEU A 358 -27.01 44.21 -17.24
CA LEU A 358 -27.47 42.84 -16.95
C LEU A 358 -28.68 42.43 -17.82
N THR A 359 -29.60 43.35 -18.10
CA THR A 359 -30.71 43.08 -19.05
C THR A 359 -30.23 43.01 -20.50
N ALA A 360 -29.25 43.82 -20.91
CA ALA A 360 -28.66 43.73 -22.25
C ALA A 360 -27.88 42.42 -22.48
N ALA A 361 -27.17 41.92 -21.47
CA ALA A 361 -26.48 40.63 -21.55
C ALA A 361 -27.48 39.47 -21.74
N GLY A 362 -28.58 39.47 -20.98
CA GLY A 362 -29.62 38.43 -21.11
C GLY A 362 -30.33 38.42 -22.46
N VAL A 363 -30.57 39.59 -23.06
CA VAL A 363 -31.20 39.71 -24.40
C VAL A 363 -30.26 39.19 -25.50
N VAL A 364 -28.96 39.48 -25.42
CA VAL A 364 -27.98 38.96 -26.40
C VAL A 364 -27.86 37.44 -26.31
N THR A 365 -27.84 36.87 -25.10
CA THR A 365 -27.82 35.42 -24.91
C THR A 365 -29.11 34.74 -25.42
N ALA A 366 -30.28 35.36 -25.21
CA ALA A 366 -31.55 34.86 -25.74
C ALA A 366 -31.62 34.91 -27.28
N ILE A 367 -31.09 35.98 -27.90
CA ILE A 367 -31.02 36.10 -29.36
C ILE A 367 -30.08 35.05 -29.95
N ILE A 368 -28.94 34.77 -29.30
CA ILE A 368 -28.01 33.72 -29.72
C ILE A 368 -28.67 32.34 -29.63
N ILE A 369 -29.44 32.06 -28.57
CA ILE A 369 -30.17 30.79 -28.44
C ILE A 369 -31.26 30.65 -29.52
N VAL A 370 -31.97 31.73 -29.86
CA VAL A 370 -32.98 31.73 -30.94
C VAL A 370 -32.33 31.55 -32.32
N ILE A 371 -31.16 32.15 -32.58
CA ILE A 371 -30.41 31.96 -33.83
C ILE A 371 -29.90 30.52 -33.93
N ILE A 372 -29.39 29.95 -32.84
CA ILE A 372 -28.96 28.54 -32.80
C ILE A 372 -30.15 27.60 -33.04
N LEU A 373 -31.29 27.85 -32.40
CA LEU A 373 -32.52 27.07 -32.65
C LEU A 373 -33.04 27.25 -34.08
N ALA A 374 -32.95 28.44 -34.67
CA ALA A 374 -33.33 28.67 -36.07
C ALA A 374 -32.39 27.94 -37.05
N ILE A 375 -31.08 27.84 -36.76
CA ILE A 375 -30.11 27.09 -37.55
C ILE A 375 -30.34 25.57 -37.41
N VAL A 376 -30.69 25.10 -36.22
CA VAL A 376 -31.04 23.68 -35.98
C VAL A 376 -32.36 23.32 -36.69
N PHE A 377 -33.38 24.18 -36.63
CA PHE A 377 -34.66 23.96 -37.32
C PHE A 377 -34.54 24.10 -38.85
N SER A 378 -33.67 24.97 -39.36
CA SER A 378 -33.40 25.05 -40.81
C SER A 378 -32.55 23.87 -41.34
N LYS A 379 -31.85 23.12 -40.47
CA LYS A 379 -31.18 21.87 -40.85
C LYS A 379 -32.04 20.61 -40.74
N VAL A 380 -33.19 20.64 -40.05
CA VAL A 380 -34.12 19.49 -39.96
C VAL A 380 -35.25 19.55 -41.00
N GLY A 381 -35.52 20.71 -41.61
CA GLY A 381 -36.55 20.87 -42.66
C GLY A 381 -36.12 20.54 -44.10
N GLY A 382 -34.87 20.16 -44.36
CA GLY A 382 -34.29 20.03 -45.70
C GLY A 382 -34.30 18.61 -46.32
N LEU A 383 -35.07 17.67 -45.77
CA LEU A 383 -35.10 16.27 -46.21
C LEU A 383 -36.24 15.98 -47.22
N PHE A 384 -36.39 16.77 -48.29
CA PHE A 384 -37.19 16.35 -49.47
C PHE A 384 -36.75 17.10 -50.75
N ARG A 385 -36.54 16.31 -51.82
CA ARG A 385 -36.28 16.64 -53.26
C ARG A 385 -34.81 16.87 -53.64
N SER A 386 -34.15 15.95 -54.35
CA SER A 386 -34.33 15.48 -55.74
C SER A 386 -33.78 16.46 -56.79
N GLY A 387 -32.81 15.99 -57.59
CA GLY A 387 -32.65 16.44 -58.97
C GLY A 387 -31.29 17.02 -59.36
N SER A 388 -30.44 16.16 -59.93
CA SER A 388 -29.69 16.34 -61.20
C SER A 388 -28.89 17.64 -61.48
N GLY A 389 -27.60 17.44 -61.78
CA GLY A 389 -27.10 17.75 -63.12
C GLY A 389 -26.18 18.96 -63.32
N LYS A 390 -24.98 18.64 -63.84
CA LYS A 390 -24.15 19.35 -64.83
C LYS A 390 -23.18 20.47 -64.42
N GLU A 391 -21.94 20.19 -64.85
CA GLU A 391 -20.81 21.02 -65.25
C GLU A 391 -21.09 22.49 -65.63
N SER A 392 -20.19 23.39 -65.23
CA SER A 392 -19.51 24.28 -66.19
C SER A 392 -18.27 24.97 -65.61
N VAL A 393 -17.39 25.28 -66.56
CA VAL A 393 -16.01 25.74 -66.49
C VAL A 393 -15.91 27.27 -66.47
N SER A 394 -14.76 27.77 -65.99
CA SER A 394 -14.14 29.10 -66.19
C SER A 394 -14.74 30.31 -65.48
N THR A 395 -13.95 30.99 -64.66
CA THR A 395 -13.11 32.13 -65.12
C THR A 395 -12.19 32.66 -64.03
N THR A 396 -10.99 33.02 -64.46
CA THR A 396 -9.96 33.84 -63.83
C THR A 396 -10.54 35.15 -63.26
N ALA A 397 -10.27 35.48 -62.00
CA ALA A 397 -10.36 36.86 -61.51
C ALA A 397 -9.46 37.07 -60.29
N ALA A 398 -8.42 37.87 -60.52
CA ALA A 398 -7.90 38.90 -59.64
C ALA A 398 -7.81 38.60 -58.14
N SER A 399 -6.58 38.33 -57.71
CA SER A 399 -6.07 38.61 -56.37
C SER A 399 -6.51 40.00 -55.90
N THR A 400 -7.58 40.03 -55.11
CA THR A 400 -7.91 41.15 -54.25
C THR A 400 -7.40 40.73 -52.88
N GLU A 401 -6.21 41.22 -52.51
CA GLU A 401 -5.72 41.13 -51.15
C GLU A 401 -6.66 41.94 -50.25
N GLU A 402 -7.72 41.28 -49.76
CA GLU A 402 -8.40 41.75 -48.56
C GLU A 402 -7.37 41.68 -47.44
N THR A 403 -6.87 42.85 -47.06
CA THR A 403 -6.01 43.04 -45.90
C THR A 403 -6.84 42.64 -44.68
N LEU A 404 -6.72 41.38 -44.26
CA LEU A 404 -7.26 40.89 -43.01
C LEU A 404 -6.79 41.85 -41.91
N SER A 405 -7.74 42.44 -41.18
CA SER A 405 -7.44 43.26 -40.01
C SER A 405 -6.50 42.49 -39.05
N ASP A 406 -5.61 43.18 -38.33
CA ASP A 406 -4.56 42.60 -37.46
C ASP A 406 -5.03 41.50 -36.46
N LYS A 407 -6.34 41.40 -36.22
CA LYS A 407 -6.99 40.46 -35.30
C LYS A 407 -7.52 39.17 -35.94
N LYS A 408 -7.50 39.03 -37.26
CA LYS A 408 -8.08 37.88 -37.97
C LYS A 408 -7.03 37.07 -38.71
N VAL A 409 -7.28 35.78 -38.87
CA VAL A 409 -6.40 34.87 -39.62
C VAL A 409 -7.22 33.79 -40.33
N LYS A 410 -6.65 33.20 -41.38
CA LYS A 410 -7.24 32.05 -42.06
C LYS A 410 -6.89 30.76 -41.32
N MET A 411 -7.87 29.89 -41.15
CA MET A 411 -7.73 28.60 -40.50
C MET A 411 -6.83 27.67 -41.34
N PRO A 412 -5.71 27.16 -40.81
CA PRO A 412 -4.92 26.15 -41.51
C PRO A 412 -5.65 24.79 -41.53
N ASP A 413 -5.34 23.97 -42.54
CA ASP A 413 -5.76 22.56 -42.57
C ASP A 413 -4.82 21.70 -41.71
N VAL A 414 -5.37 21.05 -40.69
CA VAL A 414 -4.67 20.11 -39.81
C VAL A 414 -5.18 18.68 -39.96
N SER A 415 -6.11 18.43 -40.86
CA SER A 415 -6.65 17.08 -41.11
C SER A 415 -5.54 16.15 -41.61
N GLY A 416 -5.44 14.96 -41.02
CA GLY A 416 -4.43 13.95 -41.33
C GLY A 416 -3.03 14.22 -40.79
N LEU A 417 -2.83 15.32 -40.05
CA LEU A 417 -1.57 15.56 -39.33
C LEU A 417 -1.60 14.85 -37.98
N ASP A 418 -0.43 14.47 -37.48
CA ASP A 418 -0.28 14.05 -36.09
C ASP A 418 -0.64 15.20 -35.15
N SER A 419 -1.15 14.88 -33.96
CA SER A 419 -1.66 15.86 -33.00
C SER A 419 -0.64 16.96 -32.65
N GLU A 420 0.65 16.65 -32.58
CA GLU A 420 1.70 17.61 -32.22
C GLU A 420 1.97 18.59 -33.39
N THR A 421 2.07 18.07 -34.61
CA THR A 421 2.21 18.87 -35.83
C THR A 421 0.96 19.72 -36.09
N ALA A 422 -0.23 19.20 -35.82
CA ALA A 422 -1.49 19.93 -35.92
C ALA A 422 -1.52 21.13 -34.95
N GLU A 423 -1.17 20.90 -33.69
CA GLU A 423 -1.13 21.96 -32.67
C GLU A 423 -0.12 23.05 -33.02
N LYS A 424 1.08 22.64 -33.47
CA LYS A 424 2.11 23.58 -33.92
C LYS A 424 1.63 24.41 -35.11
N LYS A 425 1.01 23.78 -36.11
CA LYS A 425 0.51 24.47 -37.32
C LYS A 425 -0.59 25.48 -36.99
N LEU A 426 -1.46 25.17 -36.02
CA LEU A 426 -2.50 26.08 -35.51
C LEU A 426 -1.91 27.29 -34.79
N LYS A 427 -0.90 27.06 -33.95
CA LYS A 427 -0.19 28.13 -33.23
C LYS A 427 0.53 29.07 -34.19
N ASP A 428 1.26 28.52 -35.17
CA ASP A 428 2.02 29.31 -36.15
C ASP A 428 1.10 30.14 -37.08
N SER A 429 -0.14 29.68 -37.28
CA SER A 429 -1.13 30.33 -38.15
C SER A 429 -2.00 31.37 -37.44
N GLY A 430 -1.57 31.92 -36.29
CA GLY A 430 -2.27 33.01 -35.60
C GLY A 430 -2.65 32.74 -34.14
N ASP A 431 -1.81 31.98 -33.44
CA ASP A 431 -1.97 31.60 -32.04
C ASP A 431 -3.31 30.89 -31.76
N LEU A 432 -3.78 30.06 -32.70
CA LEU A 432 -5.01 29.28 -32.54
C LEU A 432 -4.77 28.12 -31.57
N TYR A 433 -5.76 27.82 -30.72
CA TYR A 433 -5.62 26.79 -29.68
C TYR A 433 -6.36 25.51 -30.07
N MET A 434 -5.62 24.43 -30.26
CA MET A 434 -6.22 23.12 -30.49
C MET A 434 -6.93 22.61 -29.23
N LYS A 435 -8.14 22.08 -29.39
CA LYS A 435 -8.89 21.37 -28.36
C LYS A 435 -9.37 20.04 -28.93
N ILE A 436 -9.11 18.94 -28.24
CA ILE A 436 -9.65 17.65 -28.66
C ILE A 436 -11.13 17.61 -28.26
N SER A 437 -12.03 17.46 -29.23
CA SER A 437 -13.46 17.28 -28.97
C SER A 437 -13.76 15.85 -28.58
N GLU A 438 -13.32 14.88 -29.40
CA GLU A 438 -13.64 13.46 -29.26
C GLU A 438 -12.51 12.59 -29.86
N TYR A 439 -12.55 11.28 -29.57
CA TYR A 439 -11.71 10.27 -30.21
C TYR A 439 -12.61 9.30 -30.99
N GLU A 440 -12.30 9.07 -32.26
CA GLU A 440 -13.07 8.17 -33.14
C GLU A 440 -12.17 7.08 -33.74
N TYR A 441 -12.74 5.93 -34.09
CA TYR A 441 -12.03 4.91 -34.85
C TYR A 441 -11.99 5.28 -36.33
N SER A 442 -10.87 5.04 -36.99
CA SER A 442 -10.71 5.28 -38.42
C SER A 442 -9.79 4.25 -39.04
N ASP A 443 -10.26 3.64 -40.13
CA ASP A 443 -9.48 2.68 -40.92
C ASP A 443 -8.52 3.40 -41.88
N THR A 444 -8.68 4.72 -42.06
CA THR A 444 -7.93 5.52 -43.04
C THR A 444 -7.00 6.55 -42.42
N VAL A 445 -7.19 6.89 -41.14
CA VAL A 445 -6.38 7.86 -40.39
C VAL A 445 -5.64 7.13 -39.27
N ASN A 446 -4.31 7.27 -39.20
CA ASN A 446 -3.52 6.53 -38.22
C ASN A 446 -3.86 6.95 -36.79
N LYS A 447 -3.67 6.03 -35.84
CA LYS A 447 -3.88 6.32 -34.42
C LYS A 447 -3.02 7.52 -34.00
N GLY A 448 -3.67 8.54 -33.42
CA GLY A 448 -3.03 9.78 -32.96
C GLY A 448 -3.09 10.95 -33.96
N ASP A 449 -3.54 10.72 -35.19
CA ASP A 449 -3.68 11.74 -36.22
C ASP A 449 -5.08 12.38 -36.18
N VAL A 450 -5.20 13.62 -36.67
CA VAL A 450 -6.45 14.38 -36.73
C VAL A 450 -7.36 13.82 -37.82
N ILE A 451 -8.55 13.36 -37.44
CA ILE A 451 -9.61 12.93 -38.35
C ILE A 451 -10.30 14.15 -38.98
N SER A 452 -10.67 15.14 -38.15
CA SER A 452 -11.38 16.33 -38.60
C SER A 452 -11.14 17.52 -37.68
N GLN A 453 -11.42 18.72 -38.19
CA GLN A 453 -11.31 19.99 -37.47
C GLN A 453 -12.58 20.85 -37.59
N ASP A 454 -12.82 21.69 -36.58
CA ASP A 454 -13.81 22.76 -36.59
C ASP A 454 -13.27 24.00 -35.85
N PRO A 455 -13.19 25.19 -36.45
CA PRO A 455 -13.60 25.56 -37.82
C PRO A 455 -12.82 24.86 -38.94
N LYS A 456 -13.44 24.72 -40.12
CA LYS A 456 -12.84 24.12 -41.32
C LYS A 456 -11.67 24.95 -41.85
N ALA A 457 -10.74 24.30 -42.55
CA ALA A 457 -9.67 24.95 -43.28
C ALA A 457 -10.16 26.13 -44.13
N ASP A 458 -9.32 27.16 -44.26
CA ASP A 458 -9.56 28.43 -44.97
C ASP A 458 -10.65 29.34 -44.37
N THR A 459 -11.35 28.93 -43.32
CA THR A 459 -12.31 29.79 -42.60
C THR A 459 -11.57 30.97 -41.95
N VAL A 460 -12.08 32.18 -42.09
CA VAL A 460 -11.52 33.35 -41.39
C VAL A 460 -12.01 33.34 -39.95
N VAL A 461 -11.08 33.25 -39.02
CA VAL A 461 -11.34 33.23 -37.58
C VAL A 461 -10.59 34.36 -36.88
N ASP A 462 -11.00 34.67 -35.65
CA ASP A 462 -10.23 35.56 -34.81
C ASP A 462 -8.96 34.83 -34.33
N LYS A 463 -7.83 35.56 -34.25
CA LYS A 463 -6.63 35.05 -33.57
C LYS A 463 -6.98 34.63 -32.16
N TYR A 464 -6.25 33.66 -31.60
CA TYR A 464 -6.51 33.13 -30.25
C TYR A 464 -7.83 32.35 -30.09
N SER A 465 -8.53 32.03 -31.19
CA SER A 465 -9.73 31.20 -31.14
C SER A 465 -9.39 29.71 -30.99
N ALA A 466 -10.32 28.95 -30.43
CA ALA A 466 -10.16 27.51 -30.26
C ALA A 466 -10.55 26.75 -31.53
N VAL A 467 -9.82 25.68 -31.83
CA VAL A 467 -10.07 24.76 -32.94
C VAL A 467 -10.28 23.37 -32.37
N TYR A 468 -11.49 22.85 -32.52
CA TYR A 468 -11.85 21.52 -32.06
C TYR A 468 -11.40 20.48 -33.07
N VAL A 469 -10.71 19.44 -32.62
CA VAL A 469 -10.23 18.33 -33.46
C VAL A 469 -10.75 16.99 -32.95
N VAL A 470 -11.05 16.10 -33.88
CA VAL A 470 -11.33 14.68 -33.59
C VAL A 470 -10.05 13.89 -33.87
N ILE A 471 -9.60 13.05 -32.93
CA ILE A 471 -8.36 12.27 -33.06
C ILE A 471 -8.66 10.79 -33.32
N SER A 472 -7.90 10.15 -34.20
CA SER A 472 -8.08 8.73 -34.53
C SER A 472 -7.55 7.79 -33.46
N ASN A 473 -8.33 6.76 -33.13
CA ASN A 473 -7.91 5.59 -32.35
C ASN A 473 -7.28 4.49 -33.21
N GLY A 474 -7.20 4.68 -34.53
CA GLY A 474 -6.86 3.65 -35.52
C GLY A 474 -8.07 2.77 -35.89
N PRO A 475 -7.86 1.65 -36.59
CA PRO A 475 -8.95 0.76 -37.00
C PRO A 475 -9.59 0.05 -35.80
N GLU A 476 -10.90 -0.20 -35.88
CA GLU A 476 -11.63 -0.93 -34.84
C GLU A 476 -11.22 -2.42 -34.82
N LYS A 477 -10.72 -2.93 -33.70
CA LYS A 477 -10.33 -4.35 -33.55
C LYS A 477 -11.53 -5.26 -33.28
N ALA A 478 -11.54 -6.45 -33.89
CA ALA A 478 -12.60 -7.46 -33.74
C ALA A 478 -12.57 -8.13 -32.35
N ALA A 479 -13.75 -8.51 -31.84
CA ALA A 479 -13.89 -9.23 -30.57
C ALA A 479 -13.49 -10.71 -30.70
N ILE A 480 -12.81 -11.23 -29.67
CA ILE A 480 -12.42 -12.63 -29.53
C ILE A 480 -13.54 -13.38 -28.81
N ASP A 481 -14.09 -14.41 -29.46
CA ASP A 481 -15.07 -15.31 -28.84
C ASP A 481 -14.37 -16.35 -27.93
N LEU A 482 -14.53 -16.18 -26.62
CA LEU A 482 -13.85 -16.97 -25.60
C LEU A 482 -14.49 -18.35 -25.42
N LYS A 483 -15.76 -18.52 -25.85
CA LYS A 483 -16.46 -19.81 -25.77
C LYS A 483 -15.84 -20.87 -26.67
N LYS A 484 -15.14 -20.45 -27.72
CA LYS A 484 -14.42 -21.34 -28.64
C LYS A 484 -13.05 -21.77 -28.11
N LEU A 485 -12.60 -21.26 -26.96
CA LEU A 485 -11.25 -21.51 -26.43
C LEU A 485 -11.18 -22.65 -25.41
N GLY A 486 -12.33 -23.21 -24.99
CA GLY A 486 -12.35 -24.39 -24.11
C GLY A 486 -11.77 -24.15 -22.70
N LEU A 487 -11.84 -22.92 -22.19
CA LEU A 487 -11.16 -22.47 -20.97
C LEU A 487 -11.55 -23.28 -19.72
N GLU A 488 -12.80 -23.73 -19.62
CA GLU A 488 -13.33 -24.52 -18.48
C GLU A 488 -12.70 -25.92 -18.37
N SER A 489 -12.05 -26.41 -19.43
CA SER A 489 -11.35 -27.70 -19.42
C SER A 489 -9.86 -27.57 -19.11
N MET A 490 -9.38 -26.35 -18.81
CA MET A 490 -7.97 -26.05 -18.60
C MET A 490 -7.67 -25.78 -17.12
N ASP A 491 -6.42 -25.99 -16.73
CA ASP A 491 -5.91 -25.40 -15.49
C ASP A 491 -5.81 -23.87 -15.63
N THR A 492 -5.90 -23.17 -14.50
CA THR A 492 -5.98 -21.71 -14.48
C THR A 492 -4.74 -21.03 -15.06
N ALA A 493 -3.55 -21.63 -14.90
CA ALA A 493 -2.32 -21.06 -15.44
C ALA A 493 -2.29 -21.15 -16.97
N SER A 494 -2.65 -22.31 -17.52
CA SER A 494 -2.76 -22.52 -18.98
C SER A 494 -3.82 -21.61 -19.61
N ALA A 495 -5.00 -21.49 -18.99
CA ALA A 495 -6.07 -20.61 -19.45
C ALA A 495 -5.62 -19.13 -19.46
N LYS A 496 -4.92 -18.70 -18.39
CA LYS A 496 -4.36 -17.35 -18.30
C LYS A 496 -3.36 -17.08 -19.42
N SER A 497 -2.37 -17.96 -19.62
CA SER A 497 -1.38 -17.79 -20.68
C SER A 497 -1.99 -17.78 -22.09
N LEU A 498 -3.04 -18.57 -22.34
CA LEU A 498 -3.75 -18.56 -23.62
C LEU A 498 -4.45 -17.22 -23.90
N LEU A 499 -5.09 -16.63 -22.89
CA LEU A 499 -5.79 -15.35 -22.99
C LEU A 499 -4.82 -14.18 -23.12
N GLU A 500 -3.75 -14.15 -22.33
CA GLU A 500 -2.68 -13.15 -22.43
C GLU A 500 -1.98 -13.22 -23.80
N GLY A 501 -1.77 -14.41 -24.34
CA GLY A 501 -1.24 -14.62 -25.70
C GLY A 501 -2.15 -14.09 -26.81
N LYS A 502 -3.43 -13.84 -26.53
CA LYS A 502 -4.39 -13.17 -27.43
C LYS A 502 -4.51 -11.67 -27.16
N GLY A 503 -3.64 -11.12 -26.32
CA GLY A 503 -3.59 -9.70 -25.95
C GLY A 503 -4.73 -9.28 -25.02
N LEU A 504 -5.36 -10.22 -24.31
CA LEU A 504 -6.36 -9.92 -23.29
C LEU A 504 -5.69 -9.77 -21.92
N VAL A 505 -6.27 -8.94 -21.06
CA VAL A 505 -5.85 -8.82 -19.67
C VAL A 505 -6.61 -9.87 -18.85
N VAL A 506 -5.94 -10.63 -17.98
CA VAL A 506 -6.58 -11.71 -17.23
C VAL A 506 -6.58 -11.42 -15.73
N ASN A 507 -7.77 -11.32 -15.14
CA ASN A 507 -7.97 -11.34 -13.69
C ASN A 507 -8.27 -12.77 -13.25
N VAL A 508 -7.75 -13.20 -12.09
CA VAL A 508 -8.01 -14.55 -11.55
C VAL A 508 -8.62 -14.40 -10.16
N GLU A 509 -9.85 -14.89 -10.00
CA GLU A 509 -10.56 -14.91 -8.72
C GLU A 509 -10.73 -16.35 -8.23
N GLN A 510 -10.67 -16.55 -6.92
CA GLN A 510 -10.90 -17.86 -6.32
C GLN A 510 -12.40 -18.10 -6.10
N LYS A 511 -12.87 -19.30 -6.43
CA LYS A 511 -14.25 -19.71 -6.27
C LYS A 511 -14.31 -21.16 -5.79
N ASN A 512 -15.01 -21.43 -4.70
CA ASN A 512 -15.22 -22.79 -4.23
C ASN A 512 -16.03 -23.58 -5.28
N SER A 513 -15.65 -24.83 -5.49
CA SER A 513 -16.36 -25.75 -6.36
C SER A 513 -16.19 -27.18 -5.87
N ASP A 514 -17.31 -27.85 -5.64
CA ASP A 514 -17.33 -29.25 -5.20
C ASP A 514 -17.06 -30.23 -6.36
N THR A 515 -17.12 -29.75 -7.61
CA THR A 515 -17.03 -30.56 -8.82
C THR A 515 -15.77 -30.29 -9.65
N VAL A 516 -15.10 -29.16 -9.42
CA VAL A 516 -13.93 -28.74 -10.18
C VAL A 516 -12.70 -28.85 -9.29
N THR A 517 -11.70 -29.62 -9.72
CA THR A 517 -10.43 -29.79 -9.00
C THR A 517 -9.78 -28.44 -8.72
N ALA A 518 -9.23 -28.28 -7.51
CA ALA A 518 -8.55 -27.05 -7.11
C ALA A 518 -7.45 -26.66 -8.13
N GLY A 519 -7.42 -25.39 -8.53
CA GLY A 519 -6.52 -24.86 -9.55
C GLY A 519 -7.05 -24.90 -10.99
N ASN A 520 -8.20 -25.53 -11.26
CA ASN A 520 -8.83 -25.52 -12.58
C ASN A 520 -9.85 -24.39 -12.74
N VAL A 521 -10.13 -23.98 -13.98
CA VAL A 521 -11.10 -22.94 -14.28
C VAL A 521 -12.53 -23.45 -14.05
N VAL A 522 -13.28 -22.79 -13.17
CA VAL A 522 -14.69 -23.04 -12.90
C VAL A 522 -15.58 -22.34 -13.92
N SER A 523 -15.25 -21.10 -14.25
CA SER A 523 -16.00 -20.25 -15.17
C SER A 523 -15.17 -19.04 -15.57
N TYR A 524 -15.63 -18.27 -16.56
CA TYR A 524 -14.99 -17.02 -16.97
C TYR A 524 -16.02 -15.97 -17.43
N SER A 525 -15.64 -14.70 -17.41
CA SER A 525 -16.48 -13.58 -17.86
C SER A 525 -15.63 -12.38 -18.31
N PRO A 526 -15.98 -11.66 -19.38
CA PRO A 526 -17.10 -11.89 -20.29
C PRO A 526 -16.90 -13.10 -21.21
N GLY A 527 -17.88 -13.42 -22.07
CA GLY A 527 -17.80 -14.51 -23.05
C GLY A 527 -17.16 -14.12 -24.39
N GLU A 528 -17.04 -12.82 -24.66
CA GLU A 528 -16.31 -12.24 -25.78
C GLU A 528 -15.52 -11.04 -25.27
N ALA A 529 -14.31 -10.83 -25.78
CA ALA A 529 -13.45 -9.71 -25.35
C ALA A 529 -12.57 -9.21 -26.50
N LYS A 530 -12.38 -7.90 -26.60
CA LYS A 530 -11.43 -7.27 -27.53
C LYS A 530 -10.03 -7.21 -26.91
N GLU A 531 -9.00 -7.17 -27.73
CA GLU A 531 -7.60 -7.02 -27.28
C GLU A 531 -7.45 -5.82 -26.32
N GLY A 532 -6.85 -6.05 -25.15
CA GLY A 532 -6.70 -5.08 -24.06
C GLY A 532 -7.84 -5.10 -23.03
N GLU A 533 -8.98 -5.74 -23.31
CA GLU A 533 -10.07 -5.90 -22.35
C GLU A 533 -9.76 -7.00 -21.32
N THR A 534 -10.40 -6.89 -20.15
CA THR A 534 -10.18 -7.81 -19.03
C THR A 534 -11.14 -8.99 -19.06
N VAL A 535 -10.60 -10.20 -18.95
CA VAL A 535 -11.33 -11.45 -18.74
C VAL A 535 -11.03 -11.95 -17.33
N THR A 536 -12.08 -12.15 -16.53
CA THR A 536 -11.95 -12.76 -15.20
C THR A 536 -12.11 -14.27 -15.32
N LEU A 537 -11.09 -15.02 -14.89
CA LEU A 537 -11.12 -16.47 -14.70
C LEU A 537 -11.46 -16.76 -13.23
N TYR A 538 -12.45 -17.61 -12.98
CA TYR A 538 -12.74 -18.12 -11.64
C TYR A 538 -12.02 -19.45 -11.47
N SER A 539 -10.97 -19.47 -10.64
CA SER A 539 -10.19 -20.65 -10.30
C SER A 539 -10.85 -21.42 -9.16
N SER A 540 -10.88 -22.75 -9.23
CA SER A 540 -11.44 -23.57 -8.16
C SER A 540 -10.52 -23.58 -6.95
N SER A 541 -11.05 -23.30 -5.77
CA SER A 541 -10.40 -23.54 -4.47
C SER A 541 -10.73 -24.93 -3.89
N GLY A 542 -11.49 -25.77 -4.62
CA GLY A 542 -12.00 -27.05 -4.12
C GLY A 542 -13.32 -26.91 -3.36
N PRO A 543 -13.82 -28.00 -2.74
CA PRO A 543 -15.09 -28.01 -2.04
C PRO A 543 -15.08 -27.10 -0.81
N THR A 544 -16.25 -26.61 -0.43
CA THR A 544 -16.39 -25.80 0.79
C THR A 544 -16.21 -26.69 2.02
N LEU A 545 -15.17 -26.42 2.82
CA LEU A 545 -14.85 -27.20 4.02
C LEU A 545 -15.83 -26.87 5.16
N VAL A 546 -16.41 -27.88 5.79
CA VAL A 546 -17.21 -27.75 7.00
C VAL A 546 -16.29 -27.85 8.23
N ASN A 547 -16.32 -26.84 9.11
CA ASN A 547 -15.48 -26.76 10.31
C ASN A 547 -13.97 -26.98 10.02
N PRO A 548 -13.33 -26.04 9.30
CA PRO A 548 -11.93 -26.19 8.91
C PRO A 548 -11.00 -26.16 10.12
N VAL A 549 -10.05 -27.09 10.16
CA VAL A 549 -9.00 -27.18 11.16
C VAL A 549 -7.63 -27.14 10.49
N VAL A 550 -6.64 -26.57 11.18
CA VAL A 550 -5.28 -26.39 10.65
C VAL A 550 -4.46 -27.64 10.90
N VAL A 551 -3.81 -28.14 9.85
CA VAL A 551 -2.94 -29.32 9.93
C VAL A 551 -1.65 -28.97 10.68
N PRO A 552 -1.33 -29.62 11.82
CA PRO A 552 -0.10 -29.39 12.56
C PRO A 552 1.13 -29.95 11.83
N ASN A 553 2.31 -29.46 12.20
CA ASN A 553 3.57 -30.03 11.72
C ASN A 553 4.02 -31.19 12.63
N LEU A 554 3.94 -32.41 12.11
CA LEU A 554 4.30 -33.65 12.81
C LEU A 554 5.77 -34.04 12.60
N ALA A 555 6.47 -33.41 11.65
CA ALA A 555 7.83 -33.81 11.29
C ALA A 555 8.79 -33.70 12.49
N GLY A 556 9.58 -34.75 12.71
CA GLY A 556 10.53 -34.84 13.81
C GLY A 556 9.94 -35.22 15.18
N GLN A 557 8.61 -35.28 15.32
CA GLN A 557 7.94 -35.71 16.55
C GLN A 557 7.83 -37.24 16.63
N THR A 558 7.61 -37.78 17.84
CA THR A 558 7.27 -39.20 18.00
C THR A 558 5.81 -39.45 17.62
N GLN A 559 5.45 -40.73 17.40
CA GLN A 559 4.06 -41.09 17.10
C GLN A 559 3.10 -40.65 18.21
N GLU A 560 3.49 -40.80 19.47
CA GLU A 560 2.64 -40.44 20.60
C GLU A 560 2.32 -38.94 20.62
N VAL A 561 3.36 -38.10 20.45
CA VAL A 561 3.20 -36.63 20.37
C VAL A 561 2.37 -36.24 19.15
N ALA A 562 2.59 -36.89 18.01
CA ALA A 562 1.84 -36.60 16.80
C ALA A 562 0.35 -36.91 16.92
N VAL A 563 0.00 -38.02 17.59
CA VAL A 563 -1.40 -38.37 17.86
C VAL A 563 -2.08 -37.33 18.75
N GLU A 564 -1.38 -36.83 19.77
CA GLU A 564 -1.88 -35.76 20.64
C GLU A 564 -2.08 -34.45 19.87
N MET A 565 -1.08 -34.04 19.06
CA MET A 565 -1.16 -32.84 18.22
C MET A 565 -2.32 -32.90 17.22
N LEU A 566 -2.61 -34.08 16.65
CA LEU A 566 -3.76 -34.27 15.77
C LEU A 566 -5.08 -34.19 16.55
N ALA A 567 -5.17 -34.82 17.72
CA ALA A 567 -6.37 -34.79 18.54
C ALA A 567 -6.73 -33.38 19.03
N ASP A 568 -5.74 -32.57 19.41
CA ASP A 568 -5.91 -31.19 19.87
C ASP A 568 -6.59 -30.28 18.84
N VAL A 569 -6.34 -30.52 17.56
CA VAL A 569 -6.95 -29.78 16.45
C VAL A 569 -8.17 -30.50 15.86
N GLY A 570 -8.62 -31.60 16.47
CA GLY A 570 -9.76 -32.37 16.00
C GLY A 570 -9.50 -33.13 14.69
N LEU A 571 -8.26 -33.54 14.43
CA LEU A 571 -7.85 -34.47 13.38
C LEU A 571 -7.65 -35.87 13.96
N VAL A 572 -7.59 -36.89 13.08
CA VAL A 572 -7.38 -38.28 13.52
C VAL A 572 -6.14 -38.89 12.89
N GLN A 573 -5.54 -39.86 13.59
CA GLN A 573 -4.42 -40.62 13.06
C GLN A 573 -4.87 -41.42 11.82
N GLY A 574 -4.19 -41.22 10.70
CA GLY A 574 -4.34 -42.04 9.51
C GLY A 574 -3.44 -43.27 9.52
N THR A 575 -3.11 -43.75 8.33
CA THR A 575 -2.18 -44.85 8.12
C THR A 575 -0.77 -44.44 8.53
N VAL A 576 -0.12 -45.29 9.33
CA VAL A 576 1.28 -45.14 9.72
C VAL A 576 2.11 -46.13 8.94
N THR A 577 3.14 -45.65 8.26
CA THR A 577 4.11 -46.50 7.55
C THR A 577 5.52 -46.23 8.06
N GLU A 578 6.46 -47.11 7.74
CA GLU A 578 7.84 -47.03 8.19
C GLU A 578 8.79 -46.87 6.99
N ALA A 579 9.82 -46.04 7.15
CA ALA A 579 10.89 -45.90 6.17
C ALA A 579 12.23 -45.60 6.86
N SER A 580 13.36 -45.97 6.24
CA SER A 580 14.68 -45.58 6.73
C SER A 580 14.96 -44.10 6.45
N SER A 581 15.61 -43.41 7.38
CA SER A 581 16.06 -42.02 7.18
C SER A 581 17.45 -41.81 7.76
N GLU A 582 18.32 -41.16 7.01
CA GLU A 582 19.68 -40.80 7.47
C GLU A 582 19.69 -39.59 8.41
N THR A 583 18.64 -38.76 8.35
CA THR A 583 18.58 -37.47 9.04
C THR A 583 17.55 -37.42 10.17
N VAL A 584 16.61 -38.37 10.19
CA VAL A 584 15.53 -38.43 11.19
C VAL A 584 15.77 -39.62 12.12
N ALA A 585 15.86 -39.34 13.42
CA ALA A 585 16.09 -40.37 14.43
C ALA A 585 15.01 -41.45 14.41
N ARG A 586 15.40 -42.70 14.71
CA ARG A 586 14.47 -43.83 14.79
C ARG A 586 13.31 -43.53 15.76
N GLY A 587 12.09 -43.78 15.32
CA GLY A 587 10.86 -43.52 16.08
C GLY A 587 10.24 -42.14 15.82
N ASN A 588 10.92 -41.24 15.10
CA ASN A 588 10.39 -39.91 14.78
C ASN A 588 9.82 -39.87 13.36
N ILE A 589 8.85 -38.98 13.14
CA ILE A 589 8.15 -38.83 11.87
C ILE A 589 9.04 -38.15 10.83
N ILE A 590 9.15 -38.79 9.66
CA ILE A 590 9.85 -38.29 8.47
C ILE A 590 8.98 -37.31 7.70
N SER A 591 7.73 -37.70 7.44
CA SER A 591 6.81 -36.96 6.59
C SER A 591 5.35 -37.27 6.92
N GLN A 592 4.46 -36.38 6.49
CA GLN A 592 3.00 -36.48 6.66
C GLN A 592 2.31 -36.27 5.31
N SER A 593 1.10 -36.79 5.15
CA SER A 593 0.34 -36.69 3.90
C SER A 593 -0.32 -35.32 3.68
N ALA A 594 -0.71 -34.65 4.76
CA ALA A 594 -1.36 -33.34 4.71
C ALA A 594 -0.33 -32.24 4.96
N THR A 595 -0.34 -31.18 4.15
CA THR A 595 0.66 -30.10 4.24
C THR A 595 0.54 -29.34 5.56
N PRO A 596 1.64 -29.17 6.34
CA PRO A 596 1.59 -28.36 7.56
C PRO A 596 1.07 -26.94 7.28
N GLY A 597 0.12 -26.47 8.09
CA GLY A 597 -0.52 -25.16 7.93
C GLY A 597 -1.68 -25.11 6.93
N SER A 598 -1.99 -26.19 6.19
CA SER A 598 -3.19 -26.23 5.34
C SER A 598 -4.46 -26.42 6.16
N GLN A 599 -5.62 -26.04 5.62
CA GLN A 599 -6.93 -26.32 6.22
C GLN A 599 -7.55 -27.60 5.64
N VAL A 600 -8.11 -28.43 6.51
CA VAL A 600 -8.90 -29.63 6.15
C VAL A 600 -10.13 -29.70 7.05
N GLU A 601 -11.10 -30.56 6.74
CA GLU A 601 -12.27 -30.74 7.61
C GLU A 601 -11.87 -31.43 8.93
N SER A 602 -12.52 -31.04 10.02
CA SER A 602 -12.39 -31.75 11.28
C SER A 602 -12.74 -33.24 11.11
N GLY A 603 -11.96 -34.13 11.73
CA GLY A 603 -12.06 -35.58 11.59
C GLY A 603 -11.27 -36.15 10.41
N THR A 604 -10.61 -35.31 9.61
CA THR A 604 -9.72 -35.78 8.53
C THR A 604 -8.56 -36.60 9.08
N ALA A 605 -8.28 -37.74 8.43
CA ALA A 605 -7.16 -38.61 8.78
C ALA A 605 -5.85 -38.11 8.18
N VAL A 606 -4.80 -37.96 9.01
CA VAL A 606 -3.45 -37.59 8.56
C VAL A 606 -2.54 -38.82 8.60
N ASN A 607 -2.06 -39.26 7.44
CA ASN A 607 -1.10 -40.35 7.34
C ASN A 607 0.31 -39.80 7.57
N PHE A 608 1.21 -40.61 8.13
CA PHE A 608 2.61 -40.21 8.31
C PHE A 608 3.57 -41.41 8.29
N VAL A 609 4.84 -41.10 8.02
CA VAL A 609 5.92 -42.08 7.88
C VAL A 609 6.87 -41.96 9.06
N ILE A 610 7.12 -43.04 9.79
CA ILE A 610 8.05 -43.10 10.93
C ILE A 610 9.42 -43.57 10.46
N SER A 611 10.47 -42.94 10.98
CA SER A 611 11.85 -43.35 10.74
C SER A 611 12.19 -44.64 11.45
N THR A 612 12.76 -45.61 10.73
CA THR A 612 13.39 -46.81 11.29
C THR A 612 14.87 -46.61 11.63
N GLY A 613 15.38 -45.37 11.46
CA GLY A 613 16.79 -45.01 11.60
C GLY A 613 17.54 -45.03 10.28
N ASN A 614 18.85 -44.78 10.34
CA ASN A 614 19.69 -44.84 9.14
C ASN A 614 19.81 -46.28 8.58
N GLY A 615 20.29 -46.43 7.35
CA GLY A 615 20.40 -47.74 6.69
C GLY A 615 21.32 -48.76 7.38
N GLN A 616 22.05 -48.38 8.44
CA GLN A 616 22.83 -49.29 9.31
C GLN A 616 22.06 -49.63 10.60
N GLU A 617 21.22 -48.72 11.09
CA GLU A 617 20.28 -48.89 12.22
C GLU A 617 19.14 -49.85 11.91
N SER A 618 18.66 -49.86 10.68
CA SER A 618 17.62 -50.78 10.23
C SER A 618 18.11 -52.22 10.06
N LYS A 619 19.42 -52.43 9.84
CA LYS A 619 20.01 -53.76 9.58
C LYS A 619 20.06 -54.68 10.78
N TYR A 620 20.03 -54.16 12.01
CA TYR A 620 20.19 -54.96 13.22
C TYR A 620 19.20 -54.55 14.31
N LYS A 621 18.56 -55.52 14.97
CA LYS A 621 17.91 -55.36 16.28
C LYS A 621 18.83 -55.84 17.38
N TYR A 622 18.84 -55.14 18.51
CA TYR A 622 19.59 -55.57 19.68
C TYR A 622 18.61 -56.25 20.63
N LEU A 623 18.66 -57.58 20.74
CA LEU A 623 17.70 -58.37 21.52
C LEU A 623 18.35 -59.00 22.75
N ALA A 624 17.63 -58.98 23.86
CA ALA A 624 17.97 -59.70 25.07
C ALA A 624 16.78 -60.55 25.53
N SER A 625 17.07 -61.58 26.31
CA SER A 625 16.05 -62.35 27.02
C SER A 625 16.43 -62.48 28.48
N ILE A 626 15.42 -62.56 29.33
CA ILE A 626 15.56 -62.85 30.75
C ILE A 626 14.45 -63.83 31.13
N ASP A 627 14.80 -64.82 31.94
CA ASP A 627 13.83 -65.75 32.51
C ASP A 627 14.21 -65.97 33.98
N LYS A 628 13.63 -65.12 34.84
CA LYS A 628 13.85 -65.12 36.29
C LYS A 628 12.51 -65.02 37.00
N SER A 629 12.51 -65.35 38.28
CA SER A 629 11.39 -65.10 39.17
C SER A 629 11.91 -64.38 40.41
N PHE A 630 11.14 -63.41 40.90
CA PHE A 630 11.49 -62.61 42.06
C PHE A 630 10.51 -62.89 43.20
N SER A 631 11.03 -63.21 44.39
CA SER A 631 10.23 -63.42 45.58
C SER A 631 10.11 -62.15 46.40
N LEU A 632 8.89 -61.76 46.77
CA LEU A 632 8.66 -60.61 47.66
C LEU A 632 9.23 -60.83 49.07
N GLN A 633 9.46 -62.08 49.49
CA GLN A 633 10.07 -62.39 50.79
C GLN A 633 11.49 -61.82 50.93
N ASN A 634 12.18 -61.59 49.80
CA ASN A 634 13.51 -60.98 49.79
C ASN A 634 13.51 -59.52 50.28
N ILE A 635 12.35 -58.85 50.27
CA ILE A 635 12.18 -57.45 50.69
C ILE A 635 11.43 -57.38 52.03
N ILE A 636 10.39 -58.19 52.21
CA ILE A 636 9.44 -58.04 53.33
C ILE A 636 9.75 -59.02 54.49
N GLY A 637 10.78 -59.88 54.37
CA GLY A 637 11.25 -60.80 55.40
C GLY A 637 10.33 -62.03 55.66
N PRO A 638 10.80 -63.03 56.42
CA PRO A 638 10.02 -64.23 56.73
C PRO A 638 8.94 -63.93 57.78
N GLY A 639 7.68 -63.77 57.35
CA GLY A 639 6.53 -63.61 58.25
C GLY A 639 5.38 -62.72 57.76
N SER A 640 5.47 -62.18 56.54
CA SER A 640 4.64 -61.06 56.07
C SER A 640 3.70 -61.43 54.92
N GLY A 641 3.05 -62.60 54.98
CA GLY A 641 2.12 -63.08 53.93
C GLY A 641 0.92 -62.18 53.65
N SER A 642 0.60 -61.23 54.55
CA SER A 642 -0.47 -60.23 54.38
C SER A 642 -0.02 -58.91 53.75
N THR A 643 1.29 -58.69 53.59
CA THR A 643 1.81 -57.42 53.05
C THR A 643 1.70 -57.43 51.53
N GLN A 644 1.22 -56.32 50.97
CA GLN A 644 1.09 -56.12 49.53
C GLN A 644 2.08 -55.05 49.09
N LEU A 645 2.74 -55.27 47.95
CA LEU A 645 3.55 -54.27 47.28
C LEU A 645 3.09 -54.12 45.84
N THR A 646 3.07 -52.88 45.35
CA THR A 646 2.86 -52.59 43.94
C THR A 646 4.22 -52.42 43.27
N LEU A 647 4.54 -53.33 42.35
CA LEU A 647 5.82 -53.38 41.65
C LEU A 647 5.61 -53.18 40.14
N LYS A 648 6.55 -52.51 39.48
CA LYS A 648 6.65 -52.48 38.01
C LYS A 648 8.01 -53.00 37.57
N ILE A 649 8.13 -53.42 36.32
CA ILE A 649 9.41 -53.84 35.72
C ILE A 649 9.76 -52.87 34.60
N GLN A 650 10.97 -52.33 34.64
CA GLN A 650 11.48 -51.41 33.63
C GLN A 650 12.86 -51.85 33.11
N LEU A 651 13.15 -51.49 31.88
CA LEU A 651 14.46 -51.57 31.26
C LEU A 651 15.16 -50.23 31.41
N ARG A 652 16.36 -50.22 31.98
CA ARG A 652 17.25 -49.06 32.00
C ARG A 652 18.47 -49.30 31.12
N GLN A 653 18.81 -48.34 30.28
CA GLN A 653 19.96 -48.37 29.38
C GLN A 653 20.65 -47.02 29.33
N SER A 654 21.95 -46.99 29.04
CA SER A 654 22.65 -45.74 28.71
C SER A 654 22.78 -45.62 27.20
N VAL A 655 22.10 -44.64 26.61
CA VAL A 655 22.08 -44.38 25.16
C VAL A 655 22.76 -43.04 24.93
N ASN A 656 23.87 -43.04 24.19
CA ASN A 656 24.66 -41.82 23.92
C ASN A 656 25.06 -41.03 25.19
N GLY A 657 25.30 -41.73 26.30
CA GLY A 657 25.66 -41.13 27.59
C GLY A 657 24.49 -40.60 28.43
N GLN A 658 23.25 -40.81 27.99
CA GLN A 658 22.04 -40.51 28.77
C GLN A 658 21.34 -41.79 29.21
N ASP A 659 20.92 -41.83 30.47
CA ASP A 659 20.12 -42.95 30.99
C ASP A 659 18.68 -42.85 30.49
N THR A 660 18.25 -43.85 29.73
CA THR A 660 16.88 -44.02 29.27
C THR A 660 16.22 -45.17 30.03
N VAL A 661 14.94 -44.98 30.36
CA VAL A 661 14.13 -45.98 31.06
C VAL A 661 12.88 -46.27 30.24
N ARG A 662 12.60 -47.54 29.98
CA ARG A 662 11.41 -48.01 29.27
C ARG A 662 10.69 -49.06 30.10
N GLU A 663 9.40 -48.90 30.32
CA GLU A 663 8.61 -49.91 31.04
C GLU A 663 8.52 -51.22 30.24
N LEU A 664 8.69 -52.36 30.92
CA LEU A 664 8.52 -53.71 30.36
C LEU A 664 7.24 -54.38 30.88
N MET A 665 6.84 -54.06 32.11
CA MET A 665 5.59 -54.50 32.73
C MET A 665 5.10 -53.39 33.66
N GLY A 666 3.84 -52.99 33.48
CA GLY A 666 3.20 -51.99 34.32
C GLY A 666 2.99 -52.43 35.77
N PRO A 667 2.45 -51.56 36.63
CA PRO A 667 2.23 -51.82 38.05
C PRO A 667 1.39 -53.07 38.31
N VAL A 668 1.89 -53.99 39.13
CA VAL A 668 1.19 -55.18 39.61
C VAL A 668 1.29 -55.24 41.13
N THR A 669 0.15 -55.37 41.80
CA THR A 669 0.10 -55.56 43.26
C THR A 669 0.19 -57.04 43.60
N LEU A 670 1.21 -57.41 44.38
CA LEU A 670 1.47 -58.79 44.78
C LEU A 670 1.49 -58.93 46.30
N LYS A 671 1.00 -60.07 46.79
CA LYS A 671 1.11 -60.48 48.20
C LYS A 671 2.47 -61.14 48.47
N GLY A 672 2.94 -61.09 49.71
CA GLY A 672 4.27 -61.57 50.11
C GLY A 672 4.58 -63.05 49.80
N ASP A 673 3.57 -63.89 49.56
CA ASP A 673 3.71 -65.30 49.18
C ASP A 673 3.77 -65.54 47.66
N GLN A 674 3.55 -64.50 46.85
CA GLN A 674 3.53 -64.58 45.39
C GLN A 674 4.91 -64.30 44.78
N MET A 675 5.20 -64.97 43.66
CA MET A 675 6.41 -64.74 42.86
C MET A 675 6.08 -63.81 41.70
N LEU A 676 6.90 -62.78 41.48
CA LEU A 676 6.83 -61.94 40.27
C LEU A 676 7.62 -62.62 39.14
N PRO A 677 6.99 -63.06 38.05
CA PRO A 677 7.72 -63.56 36.89
C PRO A 677 8.42 -62.40 36.16
N VAL A 678 9.74 -62.49 36.03
CA VAL A 678 10.59 -61.59 35.24
C VAL A 678 11.05 -62.37 34.01
N SER A 679 10.10 -62.67 33.13
CA SER A 679 10.31 -63.52 31.96
C SER A 679 9.94 -62.75 30.69
N PHE A 680 10.95 -62.34 29.92
CA PHE A 680 10.81 -61.61 28.67
C PHE A 680 11.73 -62.23 27.63
N LYS A 681 11.16 -62.72 26.53
CA LYS A 681 11.91 -63.43 25.48
C LYS A 681 12.57 -62.51 24.46
N ASN A 682 12.01 -61.32 24.23
CA ASN A 682 12.43 -60.38 23.20
C ASN A 682 12.48 -58.95 23.75
N ILE A 683 13.38 -58.68 24.69
CA ILE A 683 13.64 -57.31 25.14
C ILE A 683 14.46 -56.63 24.03
N GLU A 684 13.86 -55.66 23.34
CA GLU A 684 14.59 -54.87 22.33
C GLU A 684 15.33 -53.70 22.99
N GLY A 685 16.65 -53.64 22.83
CA GLY A 685 17.51 -52.57 23.32
C GLY A 685 17.73 -51.48 22.28
N ALA A 686 18.22 -50.33 22.74
CA ALA A 686 18.65 -49.24 21.86
C ALA A 686 19.75 -49.67 20.87
N TYR A 687 19.80 -49.02 19.71
CA TYR A 687 20.80 -49.30 18.69
C TYR A 687 22.22 -49.08 19.21
N ASN A 688 23.11 -50.03 18.90
CA ASN A 688 24.51 -50.04 19.33
C ASN A 688 24.72 -50.03 20.86
N VAL A 689 23.68 -50.35 21.64
CA VAL A 689 23.77 -50.52 23.08
C VAL A 689 23.79 -52.01 23.40
N THR A 690 24.92 -52.49 23.90
CA THR A 690 25.17 -53.92 24.14
C THR A 690 24.80 -54.38 25.54
N SER A 691 24.45 -53.46 26.46
CA SER A 691 24.09 -53.79 27.84
C SER A 691 22.98 -52.91 28.39
N GLY A 692 22.32 -53.40 29.42
CA GLY A 692 21.29 -52.68 30.17
C GLY A 692 20.93 -53.42 31.45
N SER A 693 19.90 -52.95 32.13
CA SER A 693 19.40 -53.60 33.34
C SER A 693 17.88 -53.66 33.37
N VAL A 694 17.34 -54.81 33.76
CA VAL A 694 15.92 -55.01 34.06
C VAL A 694 15.73 -54.76 35.54
N GLU A 695 15.12 -53.63 35.87
CA GLU A 695 14.89 -53.15 37.23
C GLU A 695 13.45 -53.48 37.66
N ILE A 696 13.30 -54.01 38.87
CA ILE A 696 12.03 -54.09 39.58
C ILE A 696 11.95 -52.85 40.46
N VAL A 697 10.86 -52.10 40.34
CA VAL A 697 10.69 -50.83 41.05
C VAL A 697 9.45 -50.88 41.90
N ASN A 698 9.57 -50.46 43.15
CA ASN A 698 8.42 -50.21 44.01
C ASN A 698 7.74 -48.93 43.57
N VAL A 699 6.47 -49.01 43.19
CA VAL A 699 5.74 -47.88 42.60
C VAL A 699 5.47 -46.77 43.62
N ASP A 700 5.27 -47.12 44.88
CA ASP A 700 4.93 -46.17 45.94
C ASP A 700 6.14 -45.35 46.40
N THR A 701 7.33 -45.96 46.39
CA THR A 701 8.58 -45.32 46.86
C THR A 701 9.48 -44.85 45.72
N GLY A 702 9.32 -45.39 44.51
CA GLY A 702 10.21 -45.17 43.38
C GLY A 702 11.55 -45.91 43.48
N GLU A 703 11.78 -46.69 44.53
CA GLU A 703 13.05 -47.38 44.74
C GLU A 703 13.19 -48.63 43.86
N VAL A 704 14.40 -48.83 43.31
CA VAL A 704 14.77 -50.06 42.61
C VAL A 704 15.00 -51.16 43.65
N VAL A 705 14.07 -52.10 43.73
CA VAL A 705 14.12 -53.17 44.74
C VAL A 705 15.00 -54.35 44.30
N ASN A 706 15.21 -54.52 43.00
CA ASN A 706 16.16 -55.46 42.44
C ASN A 706 16.52 -55.07 41.00
N SER A 707 17.71 -55.46 40.55
CA SER A 707 18.19 -55.17 39.19
C SER A 707 18.93 -56.36 38.60
N TYR A 708 18.57 -56.75 37.38
CA TYR A 708 19.22 -57.81 36.62
C TYR A 708 19.95 -57.22 35.43
N ALA A 709 21.28 -57.35 35.38
CA ALA A 709 22.05 -56.99 34.20
C ALA A 709 21.68 -57.91 33.03
N ILE A 710 21.50 -57.32 31.85
CA ILE A 710 21.23 -58.04 30.60
C ILE A 710 22.18 -57.55 29.50
N THR A 711 22.51 -58.46 28.60
CA THR A 711 23.36 -58.18 27.43
C THR A 711 22.51 -58.33 26.17
N PHE A 712 22.60 -57.36 25.28
CA PHE A 712 21.91 -57.39 24.00
C PHE A 712 22.78 -58.02 22.92
N VAL A 713 22.15 -58.85 22.09
CA VAL A 713 22.76 -59.47 20.92
C VAL A 713 22.22 -58.76 19.67
N ALA A 714 23.11 -58.32 18.79
CA ALA A 714 22.73 -57.79 17.48
C ALA A 714 22.23 -58.93 16.58
N VAL A 715 20.98 -58.83 16.14
CA VAL A 715 20.28 -59.78 15.27
C VAL A 715 19.96 -59.07 13.96
N PRO A 716 20.40 -59.58 12.80
CA PRO A 716 20.06 -58.99 11.51
C PRO A 716 18.54 -58.90 11.30
N GLN A 717 18.04 -57.76 10.81
CA GLN A 717 16.68 -57.66 10.27
C GLN A 717 16.71 -58.10 8.81
N SER A 718 15.94 -59.13 8.50
CA SER A 718 15.75 -59.67 7.14
C SER A 718 14.78 -58.84 6.32
#